data_AF-A0A8K0RCU0-F1
#
_entry.id   AF-A0A8K0RCU0-F1
#
_cell.length_a   1.000
_cell.length_b   1.000
_cell.length_c   1.000
_cell.angle_alpha   90.00
_cell.angle_beta   90.00
_cell.angle_gamma   90.00
#
_symmetry.space_group_name_H-M   'P 1'
#
loop_
_entity.id
_entity.type
_entity.pdbx_description
1 polymer ?
#
loop_
_entity_poly.entity_id
_entity_poly.type
_entity_poly.pdbx_seq_one_letter_code
_entity_poly.pdbx_strand_id
1 'polypeptide(L)'
;MASILGWKDILRPIRDGYRHMFPSPDTGPTPEERQKRREQDRKRGFTYFDTFRQLETWNVNESDPLQKANTPLLRRSRAIDSQDEPRARVLLCHDMSGNYHDYESMHEVGVAKEMYACDYLQYIDTLVYFSHKLVCVPPPAWTNTLHRNGVKALGTLIIEPQAQNTEKLLQHTGEGPTADFRFAIILANIAKHYGFDGWLVNIEKPFVKETWHANNLEAFLSQLRTELGVGRQLVSYQNGVTPANLPFAEACGGILTNYNWDLRQAEEAKQFIAQSSISFENVYFGIDVWAQNRSGFGIPRTTHGKGGTTTGVAVAKLADIGLSAGIFAPAWSFEHFEGHGKDVDRTMWEGDNLPDGLECSCGRAISRHQPIEGFSIVRHAKAFPAGTASTFYTDFTRAFGRHGSEEERIVFNGQPLHAQVGAHSILPLPMPEVVGATPYLRHRLEDCPGETKLVIDVHHVRNADDAVTEHHNCWVPLYKLDMPADGTRRIVVTCRNVAAGLSAKTSFYLKFSEIDGRPPQNLQLLSIDKSGEICTITAQIEVPARVDTSVEDVRLDELGFLLHGYNGTGSAPIVEVFSISVVPVDFLRLSTAPTIDNIRIESRGQGENEHMRLCWDYVAGRAARHVEMPHSEITGPFSHFTLRIDGLQVGRAHALEYVLNQNLAKDLASKDVAVDVTGVGFDGRKLANTTTTLRI
;
A
#
# COMPACT_ATOMS: atom_id res chain seq x y z
N MET A 1 23.23 -16.27 22.54
CA MET A 1 22.50 -16.80 21.36
C MET A 1 21.30 -17.67 21.76
N ALA A 2 20.45 -17.19 22.68
CA ALA A 2 19.20 -17.87 23.07
C ALA A 2 18.15 -16.85 23.59
N SER A 3 18.11 -15.65 22.98
CA SER A 3 17.22 -14.55 23.40
C SER A 3 16.42 -13.92 22.26
N ILE A 4 16.27 -14.61 21.12
CA ILE A 4 15.57 -14.10 19.92
C ILE A 4 14.57 -15.13 19.40
N LEU A 5 13.89 -15.83 20.32
CA LEU A 5 12.63 -16.49 20.00
C LEU A 5 11.66 -16.01 21.07
N GLY A 6 10.86 -15.01 20.71
CA GLY A 6 9.84 -14.48 21.60
C GLY A 6 8.89 -15.62 21.98
N TRP A 7 8.74 -15.89 23.27
CA TRP A 7 7.71 -16.78 23.82
C TRP A 7 6.28 -16.46 23.31
N LYS A 8 6.08 -15.30 22.68
CA LYS A 8 4.83 -14.85 22.07
C LYS A 8 4.43 -15.64 20.80
N ASP A 9 5.37 -16.20 20.04
CA ASP A 9 5.04 -16.88 18.78
C ASP A 9 4.60 -18.35 18.96
N ILE A 10 5.04 -18.99 20.04
CA ILE A 10 4.60 -20.35 20.41
C ILE A 10 3.13 -20.35 20.91
N LEU A 11 2.61 -19.20 21.33
CA LEU A 11 1.30 -19.08 21.97
C LEU A 11 0.17 -18.59 21.05
N ARG A 12 0.38 -18.26 19.76
CA ARG A 12 -0.73 -17.82 18.88
C ARG A 12 -1.91 -18.81 18.83
N PRO A 13 -1.70 -20.14 18.67
CA PRO A 13 -2.80 -21.11 18.68
C PRO A 13 -3.49 -21.25 20.05
N ILE A 14 -2.75 -21.01 21.14
CA ILE A 14 -3.25 -21.10 22.52
C ILE A 14 -4.01 -19.81 22.91
N ARG A 15 -3.54 -18.65 22.43
CA ARG A 15 -4.17 -17.33 22.62
C ARG A 15 -5.54 -17.27 21.96
N ASP A 16 -5.70 -17.81 20.77
CA ASP A 16 -6.99 -17.75 20.06
C ASP A 16 -7.98 -18.80 20.58
N GLY A 17 -7.50 -19.96 21.06
CA GLY A 17 -8.34 -21.06 21.55
C GLY A 17 -8.76 -20.98 23.03
N TYR A 18 -8.04 -20.25 23.90
CA TYR A 18 -8.22 -20.33 25.36
C TYR A 18 -8.34 -18.99 26.10
N ARG A 19 -8.34 -17.83 25.42
CA ARG A 19 -8.38 -16.48 26.07
C ARG A 19 -9.54 -16.28 27.04
N HIS A 20 -10.65 -16.99 26.83
CA HIS A 20 -11.87 -16.92 27.63
C HIS A 20 -11.83 -17.80 28.89
N MET A 21 -10.88 -18.73 29.01
CA MET A 21 -10.82 -19.67 30.16
C MET A 21 -9.78 -19.29 31.21
N PHE A 22 -8.79 -18.46 30.89
CA PHE A 22 -7.74 -18.06 31.83
C PHE A 22 -7.38 -16.57 31.66
N PRO A 23 -7.99 -15.64 32.42
CA PRO A 23 -7.44 -14.30 32.54
C PRO A 23 -6.07 -14.41 33.21
N SER A 24 -5.01 -14.38 32.41
CA SER A 24 -3.66 -14.29 32.95
C SER A 24 -3.52 -12.94 33.65
N PRO A 25 -2.82 -12.84 34.80
CA PRO A 25 -2.46 -11.55 35.37
C PRO A 25 -1.74 -10.73 34.29
N ASP A 26 -2.02 -9.43 34.21
CA ASP A 26 -1.35 -8.52 33.27
C ASP A 26 0.12 -8.38 33.68
N THR A 27 0.96 -9.35 33.28
CA THR A 27 2.42 -9.31 33.37
C THR A 27 3.01 -8.46 32.22
N GLY A 28 2.16 -7.68 31.54
CA GLY A 28 2.56 -6.74 30.52
C GLY A 28 3.23 -5.49 31.10
N PRO A 29 3.73 -4.60 30.23
CA PRO A 29 4.37 -3.37 30.66
C PRO A 29 3.44 -2.54 31.56
N THR A 30 4.02 -1.88 32.56
CA THR A 30 3.30 -1.01 33.50
C THR A 30 2.61 0.14 32.76
N PRO A 31 1.60 0.82 33.36
CA PRO A 31 0.97 1.99 32.75
C PRO A 31 1.98 3.08 32.34
N GLU A 32 3.02 3.28 33.15
CA GLU A 32 4.12 4.22 32.92
C GLU A 32 4.99 3.80 31.72
N GLU A 33 5.37 2.52 31.64
CA GLU A 33 6.11 1.97 30.50
C GLU A 33 5.31 2.08 29.20
N ARG A 34 3.99 1.82 29.25
CA ARG A 34 3.11 2.02 28.09
C ARG A 34 3.02 3.48 27.69
N GLN A 35 3.00 4.40 28.64
CA GLN A 35 3.01 5.84 28.36
C GLN A 35 4.33 6.27 27.72
N LYS A 36 5.47 5.81 28.25
CA LYS A 36 6.79 6.08 27.68
C LYS A 36 6.91 5.53 26.25
N ARG A 37 6.44 4.30 26.01
CA ARG A 37 6.40 3.71 24.66
C ARG A 37 5.53 4.52 23.71
N ARG A 38 4.33 4.94 24.13
CA ARG A 38 3.47 5.80 23.32
C ARG A 38 4.15 7.12 22.95
N GLU A 39 4.87 7.75 23.86
CA GLU A 39 5.58 9.01 23.56
C GLU A 39 6.71 8.81 22.52
N GLN A 40 7.40 7.67 22.57
CA GLN A 40 8.37 7.31 21.52
C GLN A 40 7.69 7.02 20.18
N ASP A 41 6.59 6.27 20.21
CA ASP A 41 5.79 5.92 19.03
C ASP A 41 5.19 7.16 18.35
N ARG A 42 4.82 8.20 19.13
CA ARG A 42 4.36 9.49 18.59
C ARG A 42 5.40 10.14 17.67
N LYS A 43 6.69 10.09 18.02
CA LYS A 43 7.78 10.61 17.19
C LYS A 43 8.00 9.80 15.91
N ARG A 44 7.57 8.54 15.89
CA ARG A 44 7.58 7.69 14.69
C ARG A 44 6.38 7.95 13.78
N GLY A 45 5.43 8.79 14.20
CA GLY A 45 4.18 9.08 13.51
C GLY A 45 3.02 8.16 13.93
N PHE A 46 3.18 7.32 14.95
CA PHE A 46 2.14 6.35 15.33
C PHE A 46 1.10 6.95 16.27
N THR A 47 -0.15 6.51 16.09
CA THR A 47 -1.27 6.85 16.97
C THR A 47 -2.12 5.61 17.22
N TYR A 48 -2.42 5.34 18.49
CA TYR A 48 -3.35 4.28 18.88
C TYR A 48 -3.89 4.54 20.29
N PHE A 49 -5.01 3.92 20.61
CA PHE A 49 -5.69 4.07 21.89
C PHE A 49 -5.93 2.69 22.48
N ASP A 50 -5.50 2.49 23.74
CA ASP A 50 -5.69 1.26 24.50
C ASP A 50 -7.00 1.29 25.31
N THR A 51 -7.56 2.47 25.59
CA THR A 51 -8.71 2.64 26.50
C THR A 51 -9.69 3.71 26.02
N PHE A 52 -10.97 3.57 26.41
CA PHE A 52 -12.00 4.60 26.13
C PHE A 52 -11.68 5.97 26.75
N ARG A 53 -10.99 6.01 27.89
CA ARG A 53 -10.57 7.28 28.50
C ARG A 53 -9.62 8.06 27.60
N GLN A 54 -8.63 7.37 27.00
CA GLN A 54 -7.71 8.02 26.06
C GLN A 54 -8.45 8.55 24.82
N LEU A 55 -9.47 7.83 24.36
CA LEU A 55 -10.31 8.24 23.25
C LEU A 55 -11.19 9.46 23.62
N GLU A 56 -11.77 9.49 24.82
CA GLU A 56 -12.55 10.63 25.33
C GLU A 56 -11.74 11.92 25.46
N THR A 57 -10.45 11.80 25.82
CA THR A 57 -9.54 12.93 26.00
C THR A 57 -8.80 13.32 24.72
N TRP A 58 -8.98 12.59 23.63
CA TRP A 58 -8.30 12.91 22.37
C TRP A 58 -8.71 14.30 21.87
N ASN A 59 -7.71 15.10 21.49
CA ASN A 59 -7.91 16.44 20.97
C ASN A 59 -6.91 16.74 19.84
N VAL A 60 -7.36 17.52 18.86
CA VAL A 60 -6.58 17.87 17.66
C VAL A 60 -5.30 18.65 18.01
N ASN A 61 -5.36 19.51 19.03
CA ASN A 61 -4.23 20.37 19.42
C ASN A 61 -3.10 19.60 20.11
N GLU A 62 -3.36 18.35 20.55
CA GLU A 62 -2.37 17.49 21.18
C GLU A 62 -1.76 16.48 20.19
N SER A 63 -2.17 16.52 18.92
CA SER A 63 -1.58 15.68 17.90
C SER A 63 -0.23 16.22 17.44
N ASP A 64 0.70 15.32 17.16
CA ASP A 64 1.99 15.68 16.56
C ASP A 64 1.79 15.82 15.02
N PRO A 65 2.29 16.89 14.37
CA PRO A 65 2.16 17.06 12.92
C PRO A 65 2.66 15.85 12.11
N LEU A 66 3.64 15.12 12.66
CA LEU A 66 4.24 13.93 12.10
C LEU A 66 3.29 12.72 12.00
N GLN A 67 2.19 12.74 12.74
CA GLN A 67 1.21 11.65 12.74
C GLN A 67 0.22 11.72 11.58
N LYS A 68 0.19 12.82 10.83
CA LYS A 68 -0.78 13.04 9.75
C LYS A 68 -0.23 12.58 8.41
N ALA A 69 -1.05 11.86 7.65
CA ALA A 69 -0.75 11.57 6.26
C ALA A 69 -0.88 12.85 5.40
N ASN A 70 0.04 13.04 4.46
CA ASN A 70 0.06 14.23 3.59
C ASN A 70 -0.46 13.93 2.18
N THR A 71 -0.39 12.68 1.74
CA THR A 71 -0.77 12.29 0.39
C THR A 71 -2.29 12.13 0.36
N PRO A 72 -3.03 12.91 -0.45
CA PRO A 72 -4.46 12.67 -0.63
C PRO A 72 -4.68 11.35 -1.37
N LEU A 73 -5.83 10.68 -1.14
CA LEU A 73 -6.19 9.47 -1.87
C LEU A 73 -6.23 9.75 -3.38
N LEU A 74 -5.27 9.21 -4.12
CA LEU A 74 -5.20 9.32 -5.58
C LEU A 74 -6.19 8.33 -6.19
N ARG A 75 -7.44 8.77 -6.30
CA ARG A 75 -8.54 7.92 -6.73
C ARG A 75 -8.26 7.36 -8.12
N ARG A 76 -8.14 6.03 -8.17
CA ARG A 76 -8.13 5.28 -9.42
C ARG A 76 -9.44 5.51 -10.14
N SER A 77 -9.40 5.59 -11.46
CA SER A 77 -10.61 5.57 -12.25
C SER A 77 -11.37 4.27 -11.99
N ARG A 78 -12.70 4.31 -12.04
CA ARG A 78 -13.50 3.09 -11.93
C ARG A 78 -13.12 2.21 -13.10
N ALA A 79 -12.49 1.06 -12.82
CA ALA A 79 -12.29 0.03 -13.82
C ALA A 79 -13.66 -0.25 -14.44
N ILE A 80 -13.82 0.08 -15.73
CA ILE A 80 -14.93 -0.44 -16.51
C ILE A 80 -14.73 -1.94 -16.46
N ASP A 81 -15.73 -2.67 -15.93
CA ASP A 81 -15.70 -4.12 -15.98
C ASP A 81 -15.60 -4.49 -17.46
N SER A 82 -14.42 -4.95 -17.88
CA SER A 82 -14.29 -5.57 -19.19
C SER A 82 -15.24 -6.76 -19.22
N GLN A 83 -15.68 -7.15 -20.41
CA GLN A 83 -16.43 -8.40 -20.64
C GLN A 83 -15.61 -9.67 -20.29
N ASP A 84 -14.50 -9.53 -19.55
CA ASP A 84 -13.58 -10.60 -19.20
C ASP A 84 -14.11 -11.45 -18.03
N GLU A 85 -13.40 -12.55 -17.81
CA GLU A 85 -13.58 -13.47 -16.69
C GLU A 85 -13.83 -12.75 -15.35
N PRO A 86 -14.71 -13.30 -14.50
CA PRO A 86 -15.00 -12.68 -13.21
C PRO A 86 -13.72 -12.59 -12.35
N ARG A 87 -13.52 -11.45 -11.71
CA ARG A 87 -12.38 -11.18 -10.80
C ARG A 87 -12.88 -10.64 -9.45
N ALA A 88 -12.31 -11.12 -8.35
CA ALA A 88 -12.68 -10.67 -7.01
C ALA A 88 -11.94 -9.38 -6.64
N ARG A 89 -12.64 -8.41 -6.03
CA ARG A 89 -11.96 -7.30 -5.34
C ARG A 89 -11.29 -7.84 -4.08
N VAL A 90 -10.13 -7.28 -3.73
CA VAL A 90 -9.39 -7.71 -2.55
C VAL A 90 -9.35 -6.59 -1.51
N LEU A 91 -9.81 -6.92 -0.30
CA LEU A 91 -9.47 -6.21 0.92
C LEU A 91 -8.35 -6.97 1.63
N LEU A 92 -7.32 -6.24 2.04
CA LEU A 92 -6.17 -6.81 2.75
C LEU A 92 -6.21 -6.39 4.22
N CYS A 93 -6.24 -7.33 5.15
CA CYS A 93 -6.16 -7.05 6.58
C CYS A 93 -4.72 -7.28 7.04
N HIS A 94 -3.96 -6.18 7.13
CA HIS A 94 -2.56 -6.18 7.51
C HIS A 94 -2.43 -6.34 9.03
N ASP A 95 -2.20 -7.58 9.46
CA ASP A 95 -1.79 -7.96 10.81
C ASP A 95 -0.40 -8.57 10.72
N MET A 96 0.62 -7.81 11.13
CA MET A 96 2.00 -8.28 11.21
C MET A 96 2.46 -8.20 12.66
N SER A 97 2.42 -9.30 13.40
CA SER A 97 2.98 -9.38 14.77
C SER A 97 2.53 -8.23 15.72
N GLY A 98 1.28 -7.78 15.64
CA GLY A 98 0.75 -6.70 16.48
C GLY A 98 1.00 -5.27 16.01
N ASN A 99 1.66 -5.10 14.85
CA ASN A 99 1.84 -3.84 14.12
C ASN A 99 2.59 -2.73 14.89
N TYR A 100 2.74 -1.57 14.25
CA TYR A 100 3.53 -0.41 14.70
C TYR A 100 5.01 -0.75 14.91
N HIS A 101 5.60 -1.46 13.96
CA HIS A 101 7.03 -1.77 13.97
C HIS A 101 7.86 -0.56 13.54
N ASP A 102 9.10 -0.48 14.00
CA ASP A 102 9.99 0.65 13.74
C ASP A 102 10.19 0.95 12.23
N TYR A 103 10.16 -0.08 11.38
CA TYR A 103 10.30 0.07 9.92
C TYR A 103 9.11 0.80 9.26
N GLU A 104 7.96 0.86 9.94
CA GLU A 104 6.74 1.53 9.48
C GLU A 104 6.72 3.01 9.86
N SER A 105 7.79 3.51 10.50
CA SER A 105 7.92 4.90 10.87
C SER A 105 7.75 5.82 9.66
N MET A 106 7.27 7.03 9.90
CA MET A 106 7.30 8.09 8.89
C MET A 106 8.72 8.54 8.52
N HIS A 107 9.72 8.21 9.34
CA HIS A 107 11.13 8.46 9.06
C HIS A 107 11.77 7.25 8.38
N GLU A 108 12.85 7.51 7.65
CA GLU A 108 13.70 6.44 7.14
C GLU A 108 14.48 5.80 8.29
N VAL A 109 14.43 4.48 8.41
CA VAL A 109 15.04 3.74 9.52
C VAL A 109 15.92 2.63 8.99
N GLY A 110 17.16 2.54 9.47
CA GLY A 110 18.07 1.44 9.12
C GLY A 110 17.53 0.08 9.54
N VAL A 111 17.55 -0.90 8.65
CA VAL A 111 17.06 -2.27 8.89
C VAL A 111 18.00 -3.33 8.29
N ALA A 112 18.08 -4.49 8.93
CA ALA A 112 18.95 -5.58 8.49
C ALA A 112 18.42 -6.31 7.25
N LYS A 113 17.10 -6.34 7.08
CA LYS A 113 16.39 -7.10 6.04
C LYS A 113 15.03 -6.47 5.73
N GLU A 114 14.47 -6.83 4.60
CA GLU A 114 13.13 -6.40 4.18
C GLU A 114 12.04 -7.06 5.03
N MET A 115 10.99 -6.29 5.30
CA MET A 115 9.77 -6.76 5.96
C MET A 115 8.56 -6.62 5.03
N TYR A 116 7.40 -7.08 5.46
CA TYR A 116 6.20 -7.06 4.61
C TYR A 116 5.73 -5.62 4.34
N ALA A 117 5.71 -5.21 3.08
CA ALA A 117 5.21 -3.90 2.64
C ALA A 117 4.19 -3.97 1.49
N CYS A 118 3.72 -5.17 1.13
CA CYS A 118 2.78 -5.44 0.02
C CYS A 118 3.17 -4.81 -1.33
N ASP A 119 3.86 -5.56 -2.19
CA ASP A 119 4.25 -5.08 -3.53
C ASP A 119 3.10 -5.13 -4.57
N TYR A 120 1.91 -5.65 -4.20
CA TYR A 120 0.77 -5.94 -5.09
C TYR A 120 -0.41 -4.96 -4.94
N LEU A 121 -0.15 -3.70 -4.59
CA LEU A 121 -1.19 -2.70 -4.29
C LEU A 121 -2.17 -2.46 -5.45
N GLN A 122 -1.77 -2.70 -6.70
CA GLN A 122 -2.62 -2.65 -7.89
C GLN A 122 -3.76 -3.68 -7.91
N TYR A 123 -3.73 -4.69 -7.03
CA TYR A 123 -4.82 -5.67 -6.84
C TYR A 123 -5.63 -5.43 -5.57
N ILE A 124 -5.22 -4.46 -4.73
CA ILE A 124 -5.87 -4.14 -3.46
C ILE A 124 -6.76 -2.93 -3.65
N ASP A 125 -8.00 -3.00 -3.17
CA ASP A 125 -8.90 -1.84 -3.11
C ASP A 125 -8.83 -1.12 -1.76
N THR A 126 -8.80 -1.91 -0.70
CA THR A 126 -8.83 -1.45 0.69
C THR A 126 -7.81 -2.22 1.51
N LEU A 127 -6.99 -1.52 2.30
CA LEU A 127 -6.13 -2.13 3.30
C LEU A 127 -6.60 -1.71 4.70
N VAL A 128 -6.88 -2.70 5.55
CA VAL A 128 -7.17 -2.51 6.98
C VAL A 128 -5.87 -2.67 7.76
N TYR A 129 -5.44 -1.62 8.43
CA TYR A 129 -4.33 -1.67 9.38
C TYR A 129 -4.85 -2.24 10.71
N PHE A 130 -4.55 -3.50 10.96
CA PHE A 130 -5.15 -4.27 12.05
C PHE A 130 -4.20 -4.40 13.23
N SER A 131 -4.63 -4.03 14.42
CA SER A 131 -3.89 -4.37 15.63
C SER A 131 -4.85 -4.65 16.78
N HIS A 132 -4.34 -5.19 17.88
CA HIS A 132 -5.13 -5.51 19.07
C HIS A 132 -5.30 -4.32 20.03
N LYS A 133 -5.15 -3.09 19.53
CA LYS A 133 -5.45 -1.85 20.27
C LYS A 133 -6.93 -1.53 20.14
N LEU A 134 -7.57 -0.96 21.17
CA LEU A 134 -8.99 -0.58 21.11
C LEU A 134 -9.31 0.25 19.85
N VAL A 135 -8.46 1.24 19.55
CA VAL A 135 -8.50 2.00 18.31
C VAL A 135 -7.09 2.07 17.72
N CYS A 136 -6.97 1.66 16.45
CA CYS A 136 -5.72 1.62 15.69
C CYS A 136 -5.80 2.62 14.54
N VAL A 137 -4.98 3.68 14.57
CA VAL A 137 -4.83 4.59 13.43
C VAL A 137 -3.71 4.10 12.52
N PRO A 138 -3.93 3.92 11.20
CA PRO A 138 -2.87 3.53 10.29
C PRO A 138 -1.70 4.53 10.34
N PRO A 139 -0.43 4.08 10.39
CA PRO A 139 0.71 4.98 10.33
C PRO A 139 0.65 5.85 9.06
N PRO A 140 1.08 7.13 9.13
CA PRO A 140 1.05 8.03 7.98
C PRO A 140 1.93 7.53 6.83
N ALA A 141 3.00 6.78 7.11
CA ALA A 141 3.80 6.11 6.08
C ALA A 141 2.96 5.13 5.25
N TRP A 142 2.19 4.26 5.91
CA TRP A 142 1.26 3.35 5.24
C TRP A 142 0.17 4.10 4.49
N THR A 143 -0.50 5.06 5.14
CA THR A 143 -1.56 5.84 4.50
C THR A 143 -1.06 6.58 3.26
N ASN A 144 0.13 7.20 3.32
CA ASN A 144 0.70 7.88 2.16
C ASN A 144 0.95 6.94 0.98
N THR A 145 1.47 5.74 1.25
CA THR A 145 1.74 4.72 0.23
C THR A 145 0.46 4.16 -0.37
N LEU A 146 -0.54 3.88 0.46
CA LEU A 146 -1.83 3.40 0.03
C LEU A 146 -2.53 4.45 -0.82
N HIS A 147 -2.59 5.70 -0.35
CA HIS A 147 -3.18 6.80 -1.08
C HIS A 147 -2.49 7.10 -2.40
N ARG A 148 -1.15 7.05 -2.46
CA ARG A 148 -0.38 7.18 -3.71
C ARG A 148 -0.75 6.10 -4.71
N ASN A 149 -0.97 4.88 -4.22
CA ASN A 149 -1.41 3.77 -5.03
C ASN A 149 -2.92 3.78 -5.29
N GLY A 150 -3.71 4.69 -4.70
CA GLY A 150 -5.16 4.74 -4.83
C GLY A 150 -5.93 3.68 -4.02
N VAL A 151 -5.27 3.09 -3.02
CA VAL A 151 -5.84 2.14 -2.05
C VAL A 151 -6.37 2.91 -0.84
N LYS A 152 -7.54 2.52 -0.34
CA LYS A 152 -8.07 3.09 0.91
C LYS A 152 -7.36 2.52 2.13
N ALA A 153 -7.03 3.36 3.10
CA ALA A 153 -6.46 2.97 4.38
C ALA A 153 -7.52 3.01 5.50
N LEU A 154 -7.87 1.85 6.06
CA LEU A 154 -8.78 1.77 7.20
C LEU A 154 -8.01 1.49 8.49
N GLY A 155 -8.38 2.19 9.56
CA GLY A 155 -8.02 1.81 10.92
C GLY A 155 -8.89 0.68 11.44
N THR A 156 -8.64 0.26 12.68
CA THR A 156 -9.44 -0.76 13.37
C THR A 156 -10.00 -0.24 14.68
N LEU A 157 -11.31 -0.32 14.87
CA LEU A 157 -11.96 -0.29 16.17
C LEU A 157 -12.23 -1.75 16.58
N ILE A 158 -11.62 -2.21 17.66
CA ILE A 158 -11.81 -3.59 18.13
C ILE A 158 -12.24 -3.65 19.60
N ILE A 159 -13.31 -4.39 19.87
CA ILE A 159 -13.76 -4.75 21.21
C ILE A 159 -13.41 -6.22 21.46
N GLU A 160 -12.25 -6.47 22.05
CA GLU A 160 -11.81 -7.82 22.38
C GLU A 160 -12.60 -8.40 23.59
N PRO A 161 -12.64 -9.74 23.77
CA PRO A 161 -13.39 -10.37 24.87
C PRO A 161 -13.03 -9.83 26.27
N GLN A 162 -11.77 -9.49 26.49
CA GLN A 162 -11.28 -8.95 27.76
C GLN A 162 -11.38 -7.42 27.87
N ALA A 163 -11.93 -6.72 26.87
CA ALA A 163 -12.11 -5.28 26.92
C ALA A 163 -13.00 -4.86 28.10
N GLN A 164 -12.63 -3.78 28.75
CA GLN A 164 -13.34 -3.22 29.91
C GLN A 164 -14.11 -1.95 29.51
N ASN A 165 -15.19 -1.66 30.24
CA ASN A 165 -16.04 -0.49 30.04
C ASN A 165 -16.61 -0.39 28.62
N THR A 166 -16.95 -1.52 28.00
CA THR A 166 -17.40 -1.59 26.59
C THR A 166 -18.76 -0.93 26.38
N GLU A 167 -19.57 -0.82 27.43
CA GLU A 167 -20.83 -0.08 27.44
C GLU A 167 -20.65 1.39 27.06
N LYS A 168 -19.46 1.98 27.31
CA LYS A 168 -19.15 3.37 26.94
C LYS A 168 -19.30 3.64 25.45
N LEU A 169 -18.98 2.66 24.58
CA LEU A 169 -19.07 2.83 23.12
C LEU A 169 -20.46 3.30 22.68
N LEU A 170 -21.49 2.83 23.39
CA LEU A 170 -22.89 2.97 23.01
C LEU A 170 -23.66 3.87 23.97
N GLN A 171 -22.95 4.54 24.87
CA GLN A 171 -23.52 5.65 25.64
C GLN A 171 -23.87 6.77 24.66
N HIS A 172 -25.13 7.19 24.72
CA HIS A 172 -25.68 8.22 23.86
C HIS A 172 -26.61 9.13 24.65
N THR A 173 -26.89 10.29 24.07
CA THR A 173 -27.99 11.16 24.50
C THR A 173 -29.11 11.09 23.47
N GLY A 174 -30.36 11.39 23.85
CA GLY A 174 -31.52 11.21 22.98
C GLY A 174 -31.96 9.75 22.86
N GLU A 175 -32.97 9.49 22.03
CA GLU A 175 -33.54 8.16 21.80
C GLU A 175 -33.91 7.96 20.33
N GLY A 176 -33.81 6.72 19.84
CA GLY A 176 -34.20 6.37 18.48
C GLY A 176 -33.42 7.20 17.43
N PRO A 177 -34.07 7.83 16.44
CA PRO A 177 -33.40 8.62 15.40
C PRO A 177 -32.65 9.86 15.90
N THR A 178 -32.88 10.31 17.14
CA THR A 178 -32.17 11.47 17.74
C THR A 178 -31.02 11.04 18.64
N ALA A 179 -30.72 9.74 18.70
CA ALA A 179 -29.59 9.23 19.47
C ALA A 179 -28.27 9.82 18.95
N ASP A 180 -27.51 10.43 19.85
CA ASP A 180 -26.20 11.02 19.56
C ASP A 180 -25.09 10.30 20.33
N PHE A 181 -24.22 9.64 19.58
CA PHE A 181 -23.11 8.83 20.08
C PHE A 181 -21.80 9.60 19.97
N ARG A 182 -21.31 10.10 21.10
CA ARG A 182 -20.04 10.86 21.17
C ARG A 182 -18.85 10.13 20.53
N PHE A 183 -18.74 8.81 20.70
CA PHE A 183 -17.62 8.05 20.12
C PHE A 183 -17.71 7.93 18.59
N ALA A 184 -18.90 7.97 17.99
CA ALA A 184 -19.04 8.01 16.54
C ALA A 184 -18.41 9.30 15.98
N ILE A 185 -18.68 10.44 16.61
CA ILE A 185 -18.10 11.74 16.26
C ILE A 185 -16.57 11.73 16.45
N ILE A 186 -16.08 11.24 17.59
CA ILE A 186 -14.63 11.19 17.87
C ILE A 186 -13.90 10.33 16.84
N LEU A 187 -14.40 9.12 16.55
CA LEU A 187 -13.78 8.21 15.58
C LEU A 187 -13.77 8.79 14.16
N ALA A 188 -14.83 9.49 13.76
CA ALA A 188 -14.87 10.19 12.48
C ALA A 188 -13.86 11.35 12.43
N ASN A 189 -13.73 12.12 13.52
CA ASN A 189 -12.76 13.21 13.61
C ASN A 189 -11.31 12.71 13.60
N ILE A 190 -11.02 11.57 14.22
CA ILE A 190 -9.71 10.92 14.14
C ILE A 190 -9.38 10.56 12.68
N ALA A 191 -10.31 9.93 11.95
CA ALA A 191 -10.12 9.58 10.55
C ALA A 191 -9.87 10.82 9.66
N LYS A 192 -10.65 11.88 9.86
CA LYS A 192 -10.48 13.16 9.15
C LYS A 192 -9.13 13.81 9.47
N HIS A 193 -8.75 13.87 10.75
CA HIS A 193 -7.56 14.56 11.21
C HIS A 193 -6.27 13.88 10.76
N TYR A 194 -6.13 12.57 10.97
CA TYR A 194 -4.93 11.84 10.58
C TYR A 194 -4.87 11.50 9.08
N GLY A 195 -5.99 11.73 8.36
CA GLY A 195 -6.03 11.68 6.90
C GLY A 195 -6.19 10.28 6.32
N PHE A 196 -6.94 9.38 6.97
CA PHE A 196 -7.25 8.04 6.47
C PHE A 196 -8.76 7.84 6.23
N ASP A 197 -9.13 6.69 5.66
CA ASP A 197 -10.40 6.51 4.96
C ASP A 197 -11.52 5.88 5.79
N GLY A 198 -11.31 5.59 7.08
CA GLY A 198 -12.35 5.07 7.97
C GLY A 198 -11.95 3.80 8.70
N TRP A 199 -12.89 2.90 8.98
CA TRP A 199 -12.73 1.89 10.03
C TRP A 199 -13.24 0.51 9.65
N LEU A 200 -12.49 -0.53 10.03
CA LEU A 200 -13.05 -1.83 10.35
C LEU A 200 -13.56 -1.80 11.79
N VAL A 201 -14.82 -2.19 12.01
CA VAL A 201 -15.41 -2.37 13.33
C VAL A 201 -15.49 -3.86 13.65
N ASN A 202 -14.68 -4.31 14.60
CA ASN A 202 -14.66 -5.68 15.07
C ASN A 202 -15.14 -5.77 16.53
N ILE A 203 -16.32 -6.35 16.76
CA ILE A 203 -16.89 -6.53 18.10
C ILE A 203 -16.91 -8.03 18.42
N GLU A 204 -15.90 -8.48 19.18
CA GLU A 204 -15.72 -9.89 19.57
C GLU A 204 -16.34 -10.22 20.93
N LYS A 205 -17.04 -9.25 21.53
CA LYS A 205 -17.62 -9.36 22.87
C LYS A 205 -19.11 -9.00 22.85
N PRO A 206 -20.00 -9.81 23.44
CA PRO A 206 -21.38 -9.41 23.62
C PRO A 206 -21.46 -8.26 24.63
N PHE A 207 -22.35 -7.30 24.35
CA PHE A 207 -22.71 -6.29 25.33
C PHE A 207 -23.56 -6.89 26.46
N VAL A 208 -23.60 -6.20 27.60
CA VAL A 208 -24.39 -6.61 28.78
C VAL A 208 -25.87 -6.61 28.42
N LYS A 209 -26.53 -7.78 28.54
CA LYS A 209 -27.88 -8.01 28.01
C LYS A 209 -28.93 -7.06 28.59
N GLU A 210 -28.77 -6.67 29.84
CA GLU A 210 -29.72 -5.87 30.59
C GLU A 210 -29.75 -4.40 30.16
N THR A 211 -28.67 -3.90 29.53
CA THR A 211 -28.50 -2.49 29.19
C THR A 211 -28.35 -2.24 27.69
N TRP A 212 -28.41 -3.31 26.88
CA TRP A 212 -28.10 -3.26 25.46
C TRP A 212 -29.28 -3.63 24.56
N HIS A 213 -29.43 -2.88 23.46
CA HIS A 213 -30.35 -3.16 22.38
C HIS A 213 -29.63 -3.11 21.03
N ALA A 214 -29.93 -4.04 20.12
CA ALA A 214 -29.33 -4.09 18.78
C ALA A 214 -29.46 -2.77 18.01
N ASN A 215 -30.61 -2.10 18.13
CA ASN A 215 -30.88 -0.81 17.49
C ASN A 215 -29.86 0.28 17.87
N ASN A 216 -29.27 0.20 19.07
CA ASN A 216 -28.26 1.16 19.50
C ASN A 216 -26.94 0.95 18.74
N LEU A 217 -26.59 -0.28 18.36
CA LEU A 217 -25.42 -0.53 17.51
C LEU A 217 -25.64 0.02 16.12
N GLU A 218 -26.81 -0.29 15.56
CA GLU A 218 -27.19 0.12 14.22
C GLU A 218 -27.19 1.65 14.12
N ALA A 219 -27.74 2.34 15.11
CA ALA A 219 -27.72 3.80 15.21
C ALA A 219 -26.29 4.34 15.36
N PHE A 220 -25.47 3.75 16.24
CA PHE A 220 -24.05 4.12 16.38
C PHE A 220 -23.28 3.99 15.06
N LEU A 221 -23.42 2.86 14.37
CA LEU A 221 -22.74 2.59 13.10
C LEU A 221 -23.24 3.54 11.99
N SER A 222 -24.54 3.80 11.95
CA SER A 222 -25.15 4.74 11.01
C SER A 222 -24.67 6.17 11.23
N GLN A 223 -24.61 6.62 12.49
CA GLN A 223 -24.04 7.92 12.83
C GLN A 223 -22.56 7.97 12.46
N LEU A 224 -21.76 6.96 12.81
CA LEU A 224 -20.33 6.93 12.47
C LEU A 224 -20.10 7.03 10.97
N ARG A 225 -20.87 6.28 10.16
CA ARG A 225 -20.81 6.37 8.69
C ARG A 225 -21.19 7.76 8.20
N THR A 226 -22.24 8.36 8.76
CA THR A 226 -22.67 9.72 8.40
C THR A 226 -21.58 10.75 8.73
N GLU A 227 -21.00 10.67 9.92
CA GLU A 227 -19.95 11.57 10.39
C GLU A 227 -18.65 11.41 9.60
N LEU A 228 -18.29 10.20 9.16
CA LEU A 228 -17.13 9.97 8.28
C LEU A 228 -17.27 10.71 6.94
N GLY A 229 -18.51 10.86 6.46
CA GLY A 229 -18.86 11.57 5.24
C GLY A 229 -18.55 10.78 3.96
N VAL A 230 -18.85 11.42 2.82
CA VAL A 230 -18.67 10.82 1.50
C VAL A 230 -17.19 10.59 1.19
N GLY A 231 -16.87 9.40 0.68
CA GLY A 231 -15.52 9.02 0.26
C GLY A 231 -14.73 8.21 1.29
N ARG A 232 -15.23 8.13 2.53
CA ARG A 232 -14.73 7.22 3.58
C ARG A 232 -15.58 5.95 3.64
N GLN A 233 -15.07 4.93 4.33
CA GLN A 233 -15.64 3.60 4.38
C GLN A 233 -15.68 3.08 5.83
N LEU A 234 -16.80 2.42 6.14
CA LEU A 234 -16.99 1.69 7.39
C LEU A 234 -17.29 0.23 7.02
N VAL A 235 -16.61 -0.72 7.66
CA VAL A 235 -16.80 -2.14 7.40
C VAL A 235 -17.12 -2.84 8.71
N SER A 236 -18.19 -3.62 8.74
CA SER A 236 -18.55 -4.46 9.89
C SER A 236 -17.91 -5.83 9.77
N TYR A 237 -17.16 -6.27 10.80
CA TYR A 237 -16.69 -7.65 10.88
C TYR A 237 -17.77 -8.56 11.49
N GLN A 238 -18.07 -9.70 10.85
CA GLN A 238 -19.13 -10.62 11.25
C GLN A 238 -18.77 -12.08 10.93
N ASN A 239 -19.42 -13.08 11.53
CA ASN A 239 -19.14 -14.49 11.20
C ASN A 239 -19.70 -14.97 9.84
N GLY A 240 -20.49 -14.15 9.17
CA GLY A 240 -21.14 -14.44 7.90
C GLY A 240 -22.19 -13.38 7.59
N VAL A 241 -22.81 -13.48 6.41
CA VAL A 241 -23.95 -12.63 6.05
C VAL A 241 -25.23 -13.37 6.40
N THR A 242 -26.04 -12.80 7.28
CA THR A 242 -27.31 -13.40 7.72
C THR A 242 -28.39 -12.33 7.83
N PRO A 243 -29.69 -12.68 7.77
CA PRO A 243 -30.76 -11.71 8.02
C PRO A 243 -30.64 -10.99 9.37
N ALA A 244 -30.08 -11.65 10.40
CA ALA A 244 -29.96 -11.10 11.75
C ALA A 244 -28.88 -10.02 11.90
N ASN A 245 -27.85 -10.02 11.06
CA ASN A 245 -26.76 -9.03 11.13
C ASN A 245 -26.69 -8.09 9.90
N LEU A 246 -27.57 -8.30 8.91
CA LEU A 246 -27.68 -7.45 7.74
C LEU A 246 -27.89 -5.97 8.08
N PRO A 247 -28.72 -5.57 9.08
CA PRO A 247 -28.87 -4.15 9.44
C PRO A 247 -27.55 -3.47 9.83
N PHE A 248 -26.64 -4.18 10.51
CA PHE A 248 -25.33 -3.62 10.87
C PHE A 248 -24.43 -3.45 9.64
N ALA A 249 -24.47 -4.41 8.72
CA ALA A 249 -23.74 -4.33 7.47
C ALA A 249 -24.26 -3.17 6.60
N GLU A 250 -25.57 -2.92 6.59
CA GLU A 250 -26.20 -1.79 5.89
C GLU A 250 -25.83 -0.46 6.53
N ALA A 251 -25.86 -0.38 7.86
CA ALA A 251 -25.41 0.79 8.61
C ALA A 251 -23.95 1.15 8.30
N CYS A 252 -23.07 0.14 8.12
CA CYS A 252 -21.68 0.35 7.70
C CYS A 252 -21.51 0.62 6.19
N GLY A 253 -22.35 0.02 5.34
CA GLY A 253 -22.19 0.03 3.89
C GLY A 253 -21.16 -1.00 3.36
N GLY A 254 -20.77 -1.95 4.21
CA GLY A 254 -19.83 -3.01 3.88
C GLY A 254 -19.65 -4.01 5.01
N ILE A 255 -19.27 -5.23 4.66
CA ILE A 255 -19.08 -6.35 5.60
C ILE A 255 -17.82 -7.14 5.25
N LEU A 256 -17.07 -7.53 6.28
CA LEU A 256 -16.00 -8.52 6.20
C LEU A 256 -16.42 -9.73 7.02
N THR A 257 -16.55 -10.89 6.39
CA THR A 257 -16.86 -12.11 7.13
C THR A 257 -15.62 -12.70 7.80
N ASN A 258 -15.82 -13.47 8.86
CA ASN A 258 -14.85 -14.40 9.39
C ASN A 258 -14.43 -15.40 8.30
N TYR A 259 -13.26 -16.01 8.45
CA TYR A 259 -12.64 -16.90 7.48
C TYR A 259 -13.20 -18.32 7.44
N ASN A 260 -14.07 -18.68 8.39
CA ASN A 260 -14.70 -20.01 8.47
C ASN A 260 -16.06 -20.03 7.77
N TRP A 261 -16.04 -20.10 6.45
CA TRP A 261 -17.23 -20.18 5.60
C TRP A 261 -17.15 -21.34 4.59
N ASP A 262 -18.32 -21.77 4.10
CA ASP A 262 -18.45 -22.72 3.00
C ASP A 262 -19.13 -22.10 1.75
N LEU A 263 -19.15 -22.87 0.65
CA LEU A 263 -19.71 -22.40 -0.62
C LEU A 263 -21.20 -22.04 -0.52
N ARG A 264 -21.95 -22.81 0.28
CA ARG A 264 -23.37 -22.58 0.45
C ARG A 264 -23.61 -21.25 1.16
N GLN A 265 -22.83 -20.94 2.20
CA GLN A 265 -22.92 -19.66 2.90
C GLN A 265 -22.56 -18.48 1.98
N ALA A 266 -21.57 -18.64 1.10
CA ALA A 266 -21.23 -17.62 0.10
C ALA A 266 -22.37 -17.40 -0.92
N GLU A 267 -23.00 -18.47 -1.40
CA GLU A 267 -24.16 -18.39 -2.31
C GLU A 267 -25.41 -17.81 -1.63
N GLU A 268 -25.71 -18.20 -0.39
CA GLU A 268 -26.82 -17.65 0.39
C GLU A 268 -26.61 -16.16 0.69
N ALA A 269 -25.37 -15.75 1.00
CA ALA A 269 -25.02 -14.34 1.19
C ALA A 269 -25.38 -13.49 -0.03
N LYS A 270 -25.18 -14.00 -1.24
CA LYS A 270 -25.56 -13.30 -2.48
C LYS A 270 -27.06 -12.99 -2.52
N GLN A 271 -27.89 -13.91 -2.05
CA GLN A 271 -29.35 -13.74 -2.01
C GLN A 271 -29.78 -12.69 -0.97
N PHE A 272 -29.15 -12.69 0.21
CA PHE A 272 -29.42 -11.69 1.24
C PHE A 272 -28.98 -10.29 0.81
N ILE A 273 -27.79 -10.17 0.19
CA ILE A 273 -27.24 -8.88 -0.25
C ILE A 273 -28.04 -8.29 -1.42
N ALA A 274 -28.58 -9.12 -2.31
CA ALA A 274 -29.46 -8.66 -3.41
C ALA A 274 -30.71 -7.93 -2.91
N GLN A 275 -31.11 -8.14 -1.65
CA GLN A 275 -32.25 -7.48 -1.01
C GLN A 275 -31.83 -6.35 -0.06
N SER A 276 -30.54 -6.03 0.00
CA SER A 276 -29.95 -5.02 0.87
C SER A 276 -29.52 -3.77 0.11
N SER A 277 -29.17 -2.72 0.85
CA SER A 277 -28.58 -1.49 0.31
C SER A 277 -27.06 -1.57 0.04
N ILE A 278 -26.42 -2.72 0.32
CA ILE A 278 -24.96 -2.89 0.22
C ILE A 278 -24.58 -3.35 -1.20
N SER A 279 -23.54 -2.74 -1.78
CA SER A 279 -22.95 -3.22 -3.03
C SER A 279 -22.25 -4.57 -2.82
N PHE A 280 -22.41 -5.52 -3.75
CA PHE A 280 -21.68 -6.80 -3.76
C PHE A 280 -20.16 -6.60 -3.66
N GLU A 281 -19.64 -5.51 -4.23
CA GLU A 281 -18.22 -5.16 -4.15
C GLU A 281 -17.72 -4.93 -2.72
N ASN A 282 -18.62 -4.57 -1.78
CA ASN A 282 -18.31 -4.30 -0.38
C ASN A 282 -18.61 -5.49 0.54
N VAL A 283 -18.79 -6.69 -0.01
CA VAL A 283 -19.03 -7.94 0.73
C VAL A 283 -17.79 -8.81 0.61
N TYR A 284 -16.93 -8.74 1.62
CA TYR A 284 -15.64 -9.43 1.65
C TYR A 284 -15.75 -10.72 2.45
N PHE A 285 -15.33 -11.83 1.86
CA PHE A 285 -15.24 -13.10 2.55
C PHE A 285 -13.83 -13.33 3.09
N GLY A 286 -13.71 -13.56 4.40
CA GLY A 286 -12.41 -13.69 5.08
C GLY A 286 -11.60 -14.89 4.59
N ILE A 287 -10.28 -14.76 4.48
CA ILE A 287 -9.35 -15.84 4.17
C ILE A 287 -8.17 -15.73 5.13
N ASP A 288 -8.01 -16.70 6.04
CA ASP A 288 -6.87 -16.71 6.97
C ASP A 288 -5.65 -17.35 6.31
N VAL A 289 -4.64 -16.55 5.98
CA VAL A 289 -3.40 -17.02 5.35
C VAL A 289 -2.66 -18.02 6.27
N TRP A 290 -2.77 -17.88 7.59
CA TRP A 290 -2.11 -18.79 8.53
C TRP A 290 -2.76 -20.16 8.63
N ALA A 291 -3.95 -20.37 8.05
CA ALA A 291 -4.66 -21.65 8.10
C ALA A 291 -3.87 -22.79 7.42
N GLN A 292 -2.89 -22.47 6.58
CA GLN A 292 -2.07 -23.47 5.90
C GLN A 292 -1.07 -24.12 6.86
N ASN A 293 -0.71 -23.44 7.95
CA ASN A 293 0.26 -23.93 8.92
C ASN A 293 -0.26 -25.17 9.66
N ARG A 294 0.67 -25.95 10.21
CA ARG A 294 0.31 -27.04 11.12
C ARG A 294 -0.13 -26.45 12.46
N SER A 295 -1.29 -26.83 12.94
CA SER A 295 -1.72 -26.51 14.31
C SER A 295 -0.98 -27.42 15.29
N GLY A 296 -0.14 -26.85 16.16
CA GLY A 296 0.68 -27.62 17.11
C GLY A 296 -0.15 -28.36 18.16
N PHE A 297 -1.09 -27.66 18.81
CA PHE A 297 -2.04 -28.20 19.79
C PHE A 297 -3.34 -27.38 19.75
N GLY A 298 -4.46 -27.96 19.29
CA GLY A 298 -5.76 -27.28 19.23
C GLY A 298 -6.59 -27.62 17.98
N ILE A 299 -7.77 -26.99 17.87
CA ILE A 299 -8.63 -27.08 16.67
C ILE A 299 -7.87 -26.43 15.50
N PRO A 300 -7.75 -27.12 14.35
CA PRO A 300 -7.11 -26.54 13.18
C PRO A 300 -7.78 -25.24 12.77
N ARG A 301 -6.99 -24.24 12.37
CA ARG A 301 -7.55 -23.07 11.71
C ARG A 301 -8.12 -23.50 10.36
N THR A 302 -9.36 -23.10 10.08
CA THR A 302 -10.09 -23.50 8.87
C THR A 302 -10.40 -22.28 8.03
N THR A 303 -10.08 -22.37 6.74
CA THR A 303 -10.53 -21.41 5.73
C THR A 303 -10.68 -22.13 4.40
N HIS A 304 -11.51 -21.58 3.51
CA HIS A 304 -11.63 -22.10 2.16
C HIS A 304 -10.27 -22.02 1.44
N GLY A 305 -9.88 -23.07 0.71
CA GLY A 305 -8.59 -23.09 0.03
C GLY A 305 -7.36 -23.17 0.95
N LYS A 306 -7.51 -23.45 2.25
CA LYS A 306 -6.43 -23.66 3.24
C LYS A 306 -5.51 -22.47 3.52
N GLY A 307 -5.61 -21.32 2.84
CA GLY A 307 -4.75 -20.15 3.09
C GLY A 307 -3.32 -20.31 2.56
N GLY A 308 -2.39 -19.50 3.06
CA GLY A 308 -0.97 -19.53 2.68
C GLY A 308 -0.77 -19.38 1.18
N THR A 309 0.11 -20.21 0.61
CA THR A 309 0.37 -20.25 -0.84
C THR A 309 -0.83 -20.73 -1.67
N THR A 310 -1.91 -21.21 -1.04
CA THR A 310 -3.14 -21.65 -1.71
C THR A 310 -4.30 -20.66 -1.52
N THR A 311 -4.02 -19.47 -1.00
CA THR A 311 -4.99 -18.36 -0.82
C THR A 311 -5.75 -18.04 -2.10
N GLY A 312 -5.10 -18.09 -3.26
CA GLY A 312 -5.73 -17.79 -4.55
C GLY A 312 -6.87 -18.74 -4.94
N VAL A 313 -6.99 -19.93 -4.32
CA VAL A 313 -8.13 -20.84 -4.50
C VAL A 313 -9.44 -20.21 -4.01
N ALA A 314 -9.42 -19.61 -2.82
CA ALA A 314 -10.59 -18.92 -2.27
C ALA A 314 -10.90 -17.64 -3.05
N VAL A 315 -9.87 -16.90 -3.49
CA VAL A 315 -10.03 -15.71 -4.34
C VAL A 315 -10.71 -16.08 -5.66
N ALA A 316 -10.25 -17.14 -6.33
CA ALA A 316 -10.86 -17.66 -7.56
C ALA A 316 -12.34 -17.99 -7.34
N LYS A 317 -12.64 -18.70 -6.25
CA LYS A 317 -14.01 -19.14 -6.00
C LYS A 317 -14.96 -17.99 -5.68
N LEU A 318 -14.49 -16.97 -4.95
CA LEU A 318 -15.26 -15.77 -4.67
C LEU A 318 -15.48 -14.94 -5.94
N ALA A 319 -14.47 -14.89 -6.83
CA ALA A 319 -14.59 -14.28 -8.14
C ALA A 319 -15.73 -14.94 -8.94
N ASP A 320 -15.74 -16.27 -9.07
CA ASP A 320 -16.79 -17.03 -9.79
C ASP A 320 -18.20 -16.73 -9.27
N ILE A 321 -18.35 -16.53 -7.95
CA ILE A 321 -19.65 -16.24 -7.31
C ILE A 321 -20.06 -14.77 -7.54
N GLY A 322 -19.09 -13.87 -7.75
CA GLY A 322 -19.29 -12.42 -7.85
C GLY A 322 -19.24 -11.72 -6.48
N LEU A 323 -18.36 -12.18 -5.59
CA LEU A 323 -18.11 -11.62 -4.26
C LEU A 323 -16.64 -11.19 -4.11
N SER A 324 -16.35 -10.39 -3.08
CA SER A 324 -15.00 -9.90 -2.79
C SER A 324 -14.27 -10.79 -1.78
N ALA A 325 -12.93 -10.75 -1.80
CA ALA A 325 -12.06 -11.50 -0.91
C ALA A 325 -11.44 -10.60 0.18
N GLY A 326 -11.44 -11.05 1.42
CA GLY A 326 -10.77 -10.40 2.56
C GLY A 326 -9.58 -11.21 3.05
N ILE A 327 -8.37 -10.91 2.59
CA ILE A 327 -7.15 -11.68 2.93
C ILE A 327 -6.60 -11.20 4.27
N PHE A 328 -6.55 -12.08 5.26
CA PHE A 328 -6.12 -11.79 6.63
C PHE A 328 -4.67 -12.24 6.89
N ALA A 329 -3.88 -11.34 7.51
CA ALA A 329 -2.51 -11.57 7.95
C ALA A 329 -1.54 -12.06 6.83
N PRO A 330 -1.45 -11.33 5.71
CA PRO A 330 -0.59 -11.71 4.57
C PRO A 330 0.91 -11.66 4.88
N ALA A 331 1.31 -10.94 5.93
CA ALA A 331 2.69 -10.89 6.41
C ALA A 331 3.20 -12.26 6.92
N TRP A 332 2.32 -13.27 6.99
CA TRP A 332 2.66 -14.68 7.18
C TRP A 332 3.89 -15.14 6.39
N SER A 333 4.04 -14.72 5.13
CA SER A 333 5.21 -15.08 4.32
C SER A 333 6.52 -14.66 4.99
N PHE A 334 6.60 -13.42 5.49
CA PHE A 334 7.78 -12.88 6.19
C PHE A 334 7.91 -13.36 7.64
N GLU A 335 6.79 -13.59 8.34
CA GLU A 335 6.78 -14.04 9.73
C GLU A 335 7.09 -15.53 9.88
N HIS A 336 6.61 -16.36 8.94
CA HIS A 336 6.78 -17.81 9.01
C HIS A 336 8.05 -18.30 8.31
N PHE A 337 8.46 -17.64 7.22
CA PHE A 337 9.64 -18.00 6.44
C PHE A 337 10.70 -16.90 6.51
N GLU A 338 11.33 -16.80 7.68
CA GLU A 338 12.39 -15.83 7.90
C GLU A 338 13.52 -15.99 6.85
N GLY A 339 13.86 -14.90 6.17
CA GLY A 339 14.88 -14.89 5.10
C GLY A 339 14.35 -15.24 3.70
N HIS A 340 13.17 -15.86 3.61
CA HIS A 340 12.51 -16.24 2.34
C HIS A 340 11.13 -15.60 2.15
N GLY A 341 10.80 -14.60 2.97
CA GLY A 341 9.47 -13.97 2.97
C GLY A 341 9.03 -13.48 1.60
N LYS A 342 9.92 -12.82 0.85
CA LYS A 342 9.62 -12.34 -0.50
C LYS A 342 9.36 -13.46 -1.51
N ASP A 343 10.13 -14.54 -1.44
CA ASP A 343 9.96 -15.68 -2.34
C ASP A 343 8.62 -16.38 -2.10
N VAL A 344 8.25 -16.56 -0.83
CA VAL A 344 6.96 -17.15 -0.46
C VAL A 344 5.80 -16.20 -0.74
N ASP A 345 6.00 -14.88 -0.61
CA ASP A 345 5.00 -13.89 -1.01
C ASP A 345 4.74 -13.98 -2.53
N ARG A 346 5.78 -14.09 -3.36
CA ARG A 346 5.63 -14.34 -4.81
C ARG A 346 4.96 -15.66 -5.12
N THR A 347 5.28 -16.72 -4.38
CA THR A 347 4.58 -18.02 -4.48
C THR A 347 3.07 -17.85 -4.25
N MET A 348 2.68 -17.07 -3.23
CA MET A 348 1.28 -16.84 -2.88
C MET A 348 0.56 -15.93 -3.89
N TRP A 349 1.20 -14.85 -4.32
CA TRP A 349 0.59 -13.85 -5.19
C TRP A 349 0.62 -14.21 -6.67
N GLU A 350 1.78 -14.62 -7.17
CA GLU A 350 2.04 -14.91 -8.59
C GLU A 350 1.86 -16.39 -8.94
N GLY A 351 2.03 -17.29 -7.97
CA GLY A 351 2.02 -18.74 -8.20
C GLY A 351 3.39 -19.32 -8.53
N ASP A 352 4.46 -18.57 -8.24
CA ASP A 352 5.85 -19.02 -8.39
C ASP A 352 6.13 -20.32 -7.62
N ASN A 353 7.17 -21.05 -8.01
CA ASN A 353 7.63 -22.19 -7.23
C ASN A 353 8.24 -21.74 -5.90
N LEU A 354 8.04 -22.56 -4.86
CA LEU A 354 8.76 -22.40 -3.59
C LEU A 354 10.29 -22.51 -3.82
N PRO A 355 11.10 -21.77 -3.05
CA PRO A 355 12.55 -21.94 -3.04
C PRO A 355 13.00 -23.37 -2.74
N ASP A 356 14.03 -23.81 -3.45
CA ASP A 356 14.69 -25.09 -3.18
C ASP A 356 15.28 -25.10 -1.76
N GLY A 357 15.08 -26.21 -1.04
CA GLY A 357 15.62 -26.37 0.31
C GLY A 357 14.95 -25.54 1.40
N LEU A 358 13.80 -24.89 1.11
CA LEU A 358 13.06 -24.09 2.10
C LEU A 358 12.74 -24.90 3.37
N GLU A 359 13.30 -24.47 4.49
CA GLU A 359 13.01 -25.03 5.81
C GLU A 359 11.69 -24.46 6.37
N CYS A 360 10.94 -25.28 7.09
CA CYS A 360 9.67 -24.88 7.67
C CYS A 360 9.42 -25.60 9.00
N SER A 361 8.95 -24.84 10.00
CA SER A 361 8.58 -25.40 11.31
C SER A 361 7.37 -26.34 11.23
N CYS A 362 6.59 -26.31 10.14
CA CYS A 362 5.50 -27.26 9.89
C CYS A 362 5.96 -28.62 9.34
N GLY A 363 7.25 -28.79 9.00
CA GLY A 363 7.82 -29.98 8.36
C GLY A 363 8.37 -29.67 6.97
N ARG A 364 8.21 -30.59 6.00
CA ARG A 364 8.71 -30.38 4.63
C ARG A 364 7.88 -29.32 3.90
N ALA A 365 8.47 -28.16 3.62
CA ALA A 365 7.77 -27.03 3.01
C ALA A 365 7.08 -27.39 1.69
N ILE A 366 7.80 -28.09 0.79
CA ILE A 366 7.27 -28.52 -0.52
C ILE A 366 6.03 -29.42 -0.42
N SER A 367 5.84 -30.13 0.69
CA SER A 367 4.66 -30.98 0.88
C SER A 367 3.46 -30.24 1.45
N ARG A 368 3.70 -29.13 2.15
CA ARG A 368 2.69 -28.42 2.95
C ARG A 368 2.24 -27.11 2.32
N HIS A 369 3.17 -26.41 1.69
CA HIS A 369 3.01 -25.06 1.18
C HIS A 369 3.14 -25.02 -0.36
N GLN A 370 2.97 -26.15 -1.04
CA GLN A 370 2.96 -26.15 -2.50
C GLN A 370 1.78 -25.31 -3.01
N PRO A 371 2.02 -24.33 -3.91
CA PRO A 371 0.94 -23.62 -4.56
C PRO A 371 0.11 -24.59 -5.43
N ILE A 372 -1.13 -24.21 -5.73
CA ILE A 372 -1.94 -24.95 -6.72
C ILE A 372 -1.81 -24.23 -8.06
N GLU A 373 -1.37 -24.98 -9.07
CA GLU A 373 -1.23 -24.50 -10.44
C GLU A 373 -2.52 -23.84 -10.93
N GLY A 374 -2.42 -22.63 -11.49
CA GLY A 374 -3.56 -21.85 -11.98
C GLY A 374 -4.39 -21.12 -10.90
N PHE A 375 -4.03 -21.20 -9.62
CA PHE A 375 -4.77 -20.56 -8.52
C PHE A 375 -3.92 -19.55 -7.72
N SER A 376 -3.22 -18.65 -8.42
CA SER A 376 -2.54 -17.51 -7.80
C SER A 376 -3.50 -16.35 -7.55
N ILE A 377 -3.19 -15.48 -6.57
CA ILE A 377 -4.07 -14.33 -6.27
C ILE A 377 -4.15 -13.38 -7.46
N VAL A 378 -3.02 -13.07 -8.10
CA VAL A 378 -2.91 -12.15 -9.24
C VAL A 378 -3.82 -12.57 -10.41
N ARG A 379 -3.98 -13.88 -10.63
CA ARG A 379 -4.83 -14.40 -11.70
C ARG A 379 -6.31 -14.13 -11.47
N HIS A 380 -6.76 -14.11 -10.21
CA HIS A 380 -8.19 -14.07 -9.86
C HIS A 380 -8.64 -12.77 -9.19
N ALA A 381 -7.69 -11.94 -8.75
CA ALA A 381 -7.95 -10.62 -8.18
C ALA A 381 -8.17 -9.56 -9.27
N LYS A 382 -9.06 -8.61 -8.99
CA LYS A 382 -9.32 -7.45 -9.87
C LYS A 382 -8.12 -6.51 -9.82
N ALA A 383 -7.44 -6.34 -10.96
CA ALA A 383 -6.40 -5.32 -11.14
C ALA A 383 -7.03 -3.95 -11.40
N PHE A 384 -6.49 -2.91 -10.79
CA PHE A 384 -6.95 -1.54 -10.98
C PHE A 384 -5.97 -0.72 -11.82
N PRO A 385 -6.45 0.30 -12.56
CA PRO A 385 -5.59 1.26 -13.25
C PRO A 385 -4.66 2.00 -12.28
N ALA A 386 -3.43 2.23 -12.73
CA ALA A 386 -2.43 3.01 -12.01
C ALA A 386 -2.70 4.52 -12.15
N GLY A 387 -2.47 5.27 -11.07
CA GLY A 387 -2.69 6.70 -11.03
C GLY A 387 -4.17 7.10 -11.04
N THR A 388 -4.42 8.35 -11.41
CA THR A 388 -5.76 8.94 -11.59
C THR A 388 -6.08 9.09 -13.08
N ALA A 389 -7.28 9.54 -13.41
CA ALA A 389 -7.64 9.87 -14.80
C ALA A 389 -6.75 10.95 -15.45
N SER A 390 -6.04 11.76 -14.64
CA SER A 390 -5.27 12.92 -15.15
C SER A 390 -3.77 12.83 -14.86
N THR A 391 -3.36 12.03 -13.87
CA THR A 391 -1.97 11.98 -13.40
C THR A 391 -1.51 10.58 -13.04
N PHE A 392 -0.25 10.27 -13.33
CA PHE A 392 0.44 9.05 -12.91
C PHE A 392 1.92 9.38 -12.71
N TYR A 393 2.53 8.81 -11.68
CA TYR A 393 3.96 8.95 -11.47
C TYR A 393 4.52 7.71 -10.77
N THR A 394 5.69 7.29 -11.24
CA THR A 394 6.50 6.28 -10.57
C THR A 394 7.97 6.53 -10.86
N ASP A 395 8.78 6.37 -9.82
CA ASP A 395 10.23 6.23 -9.81
C ASP A 395 10.64 4.82 -9.36
N PHE A 396 9.66 3.90 -9.31
CA PHE A 396 9.81 2.53 -8.86
C PHE A 396 10.34 2.36 -7.42
N THR A 397 10.42 3.46 -6.64
CA THR A 397 10.92 3.42 -5.26
C THR A 397 10.13 2.38 -4.45
N ARG A 398 10.86 1.47 -3.81
CA ARG A 398 10.28 0.44 -2.94
C ARG A 398 10.25 0.89 -1.49
N ALA A 399 9.55 0.13 -0.65
CA ALA A 399 9.46 0.37 0.79
C ALA A 399 10.80 0.17 1.52
N PHE A 400 11.78 -0.47 0.88
CA PHE A 400 13.13 -0.66 1.41
C PHE A 400 14.12 -0.25 0.33
N GLY A 401 15.12 0.53 0.72
CA GLY A 401 16.14 1.05 -0.20
C GLY A 401 17.57 0.76 0.28
N ARG A 402 18.51 0.95 -0.63
CA ARG A 402 19.96 0.94 -0.36
C ARG A 402 20.50 2.35 -0.29
N HIS A 403 21.64 2.51 0.37
CA HIS A 403 22.30 3.79 0.58
C HIS A 403 23.82 3.64 0.45
N GLY A 404 24.55 4.76 0.44
CA GLY A 404 26.00 4.77 0.39
C GLY A 404 26.64 4.36 1.73
N SER A 405 27.94 4.07 1.71
CA SER A 405 28.68 3.64 2.89
C SER A 405 28.74 4.69 4.00
N GLU A 406 28.62 5.98 3.65
CA GLU A 406 28.66 7.07 4.63
C GLU A 406 27.31 7.20 5.34
N GLU A 407 26.20 7.17 4.59
CA GLU A 407 24.84 7.13 5.14
C GLU A 407 24.62 5.87 5.99
N GLU A 408 25.12 4.72 5.56
CA GLU A 408 25.06 3.47 6.31
C GLU A 408 25.59 3.68 7.73
N ARG A 409 26.80 4.25 7.85
CA ARG A 409 27.46 4.46 9.15
C ARG A 409 26.79 5.53 10.00
N ILE A 410 26.42 6.67 9.40
CA ILE A 410 26.03 7.88 10.14
C ILE A 410 24.51 7.96 10.37
N VAL A 411 23.71 7.68 9.33
CA VAL A 411 22.25 7.88 9.34
C VAL A 411 21.52 6.60 9.74
N PHE A 412 21.95 5.47 9.17
CA PHE A 412 21.24 4.19 9.27
C PHE A 412 21.87 3.20 10.25
N ASN A 413 22.72 3.68 11.16
CA ASN A 413 23.28 2.91 12.28
C ASN A 413 23.95 1.58 11.87
N GLY A 414 24.67 1.58 10.76
CA GLY A 414 25.40 0.43 10.22
C GLY A 414 24.51 -0.66 9.61
N GLN A 415 23.24 -0.35 9.29
CA GLN A 415 22.33 -1.31 8.67
C GLN A 415 22.41 -1.25 7.15
N PRO A 416 22.42 -2.38 6.43
CA PRO A 416 22.66 -2.43 4.98
C PRO A 416 21.49 -1.89 4.12
N LEU A 417 20.31 -1.77 4.73
CA LEU A 417 19.10 -1.28 4.11
C LEU A 417 18.48 -0.19 5.00
N HIS A 418 17.59 0.60 4.42
CA HIS A 418 16.69 1.46 5.18
C HIS A 418 15.25 1.22 4.75
N ALA A 419 14.35 1.21 5.73
CA ALA A 419 12.92 1.22 5.50
C ALA A 419 12.46 2.65 5.21
N GLN A 420 11.56 2.78 4.24
CA GLN A 420 11.01 4.03 3.74
C GLN A 420 9.58 3.78 3.26
N VAL A 421 8.74 3.17 4.11
CA VAL A 421 7.40 2.69 3.72
C VAL A 421 6.58 3.78 3.03
N GLY A 422 6.63 5.04 3.49
CA GLY A 422 5.91 6.18 2.90
C GLY A 422 6.38 6.63 1.51
N ALA A 423 7.56 6.16 1.08
CA ALA A 423 8.13 6.42 -0.25
C ALA A 423 7.74 5.36 -1.30
N HIS A 424 7.11 4.25 -0.88
CA HIS A 424 6.75 3.15 -1.77
C HIS A 424 5.84 3.65 -2.91
N SER A 425 6.34 3.47 -4.13
CA SER A 425 5.82 4.04 -5.37
C SER A 425 4.73 3.15 -5.97
N ILE A 426 4.26 3.48 -7.17
CA ILE A 426 3.36 2.60 -7.93
C ILE A 426 4.22 1.61 -8.72
N LEU A 427 4.20 0.34 -8.32
CA LEU A 427 5.03 -0.71 -8.94
C LEU A 427 4.37 -1.30 -10.21
N PRO A 428 5.17 -1.84 -11.16
CA PRO A 428 4.63 -2.46 -12.37
C PRO A 428 3.77 -3.69 -12.10
N LEU A 429 2.97 -4.08 -13.09
CA LEU A 429 2.24 -5.35 -13.10
C LEU A 429 3.19 -6.54 -12.92
N PRO A 430 2.79 -7.60 -12.20
CA PRO A 430 3.58 -8.83 -12.11
C PRO A 430 3.76 -9.45 -13.49
N MET A 431 4.79 -10.29 -13.61
CA MET A 431 5.10 -10.92 -14.88
C MET A 431 3.96 -11.82 -15.36
N PRO A 432 3.53 -11.73 -16.64
CA PRO A 432 2.65 -12.73 -17.21
C PRO A 432 3.34 -14.10 -17.21
N GLU A 433 2.54 -15.16 -17.10
CA GLU A 433 3.01 -16.53 -17.22
C GLU A 433 3.63 -16.75 -18.61
N VAL A 434 4.88 -17.21 -18.65
CA VAL A 434 5.60 -17.45 -19.90
C VAL A 434 5.44 -18.91 -20.28
N VAL A 435 4.81 -19.16 -21.42
CA VAL A 435 4.58 -20.51 -21.95
C VAL A 435 5.36 -20.69 -23.25
N GLY A 436 6.25 -21.69 -23.28
CA GLY A 436 6.97 -22.11 -24.49
C GLY A 436 8.41 -21.60 -24.62
N ALA A 437 9.02 -21.87 -25.78
CA ALA A 437 10.44 -21.60 -26.07
C ALA A 437 10.70 -20.28 -26.82
N THR A 438 9.66 -19.49 -27.10
CA THR A 438 9.81 -18.21 -27.82
C THR A 438 10.51 -17.16 -26.95
N PRO A 439 11.26 -16.22 -27.56
CA PRO A 439 11.80 -15.10 -26.80
C PRO A 439 10.72 -14.34 -26.06
N TYR A 440 11.00 -13.92 -24.83
CA TYR A 440 10.09 -13.14 -24.01
C TYR A 440 10.84 -12.05 -23.27
N LEU A 441 10.10 -11.02 -22.85
CA LEU A 441 10.64 -9.96 -21.99
C LEU A 441 10.31 -10.26 -20.54
N ARG A 442 11.23 -9.90 -19.65
CA ARG A 442 11.03 -9.89 -18.21
C ARG A 442 11.41 -8.53 -17.67
N HIS A 443 10.72 -8.08 -16.63
CA HIS A 443 11.17 -6.92 -15.87
C HIS A 443 11.56 -7.31 -14.45
N ARG A 444 12.45 -6.52 -13.86
CA ARG A 444 12.89 -6.63 -12.47
C ARG A 444 13.23 -5.25 -11.91
N LEU A 445 13.03 -5.08 -10.61
CA LEU A 445 13.47 -3.88 -9.90
C LEU A 445 14.91 -4.06 -9.43
N GLU A 446 15.74 -3.05 -9.64
CA GLU A 446 17.11 -2.99 -9.16
C GLU A 446 17.28 -1.80 -8.23
N ASP A 447 17.59 -2.08 -6.96
CA ASP A 447 17.83 -1.05 -5.96
C ASP A 447 19.30 -0.63 -6.02
N CYS A 448 19.54 0.62 -6.39
CA CYS A 448 20.84 1.28 -6.30
C CYS A 448 20.86 2.20 -5.05
N PRO A 449 22.04 2.61 -4.55
CA PRO A 449 22.11 3.62 -3.50
C PRO A 449 21.34 4.90 -3.88
N GLY A 450 20.25 5.19 -3.15
CA GLY A 450 19.42 6.39 -3.34
C GLY A 450 18.46 6.38 -4.53
N GLU A 451 18.37 5.29 -5.30
CA GLU A 451 17.50 5.19 -6.50
C GLU A 451 17.04 3.76 -6.74
N THR A 452 15.80 3.57 -7.20
CA THR A 452 15.33 2.28 -7.73
C THR A 452 15.08 2.45 -9.22
N LYS A 453 15.46 1.46 -10.02
CA LYS A 453 15.19 1.45 -11.46
C LYS A 453 14.51 0.16 -11.87
N LEU A 454 13.68 0.24 -12.90
CA LEU A 454 13.12 -0.92 -13.58
C LEU A 454 14.07 -1.36 -14.70
N VAL A 455 14.53 -2.61 -14.66
CA VAL A 455 15.32 -3.19 -15.75
C VAL A 455 14.45 -4.15 -16.53
N ILE A 456 14.42 -4.00 -17.85
CA ILE A 456 13.72 -4.93 -18.76
C ILE A 456 14.78 -5.75 -19.47
N ASP A 457 14.72 -7.06 -19.26
CA ASP A 457 15.60 -8.08 -19.83
C ASP A 457 14.86 -8.83 -20.94
N VAL A 458 15.58 -9.23 -22.00
CA VAL A 458 15.11 -10.24 -22.96
C VAL A 458 15.65 -11.59 -22.55
N HIS A 459 14.85 -12.64 -22.69
CA HIS A 459 15.25 -14.03 -22.50
C HIS A 459 14.90 -14.85 -23.74
N HIS A 460 15.86 -15.58 -24.26
CA HIS A 460 15.65 -16.51 -25.37
C HIS A 460 16.53 -17.74 -25.22
N VAL A 461 15.88 -18.90 -25.05
CA VAL A 461 16.53 -20.20 -25.01
C VAL A 461 16.31 -20.87 -26.37
N ARG A 462 17.32 -20.87 -27.24
CA ARG A 462 17.28 -21.61 -28.52
C ARG A 462 17.65 -23.07 -28.34
N ASN A 463 16.97 -23.95 -29.08
CA ASN A 463 17.44 -25.32 -29.28
C ASN A 463 18.49 -25.34 -30.40
N ALA A 464 19.38 -26.35 -30.40
CA ALA A 464 20.49 -26.45 -31.35
C ALA A 464 20.06 -26.54 -32.83
N ASP A 465 18.79 -26.86 -33.10
CA ASP A 465 18.21 -27.03 -34.44
C ASP A 465 17.45 -25.80 -34.97
N ASP A 466 17.35 -24.71 -34.20
CA ASP A 466 16.58 -23.52 -34.59
C ASP A 466 17.33 -22.68 -35.64
N ALA A 467 16.67 -22.36 -36.75
CA ALA A 467 17.24 -21.54 -37.80
C ALA A 467 17.57 -20.11 -37.31
N VAL A 468 18.77 -19.61 -37.64
CA VAL A 468 19.33 -18.33 -37.16
C VAL A 468 18.54 -17.08 -37.62
N THR A 469 17.57 -17.24 -38.53
CA THR A 469 16.94 -16.14 -39.29
C THR A 469 15.59 -15.63 -38.75
N GLU A 470 15.03 -16.21 -37.69
CA GLU A 470 13.74 -15.75 -37.16
C GLU A 470 13.88 -14.48 -36.32
N HIS A 471 13.03 -13.49 -36.64
CA HIS A 471 12.90 -12.24 -35.92
C HIS A 471 11.61 -12.27 -35.10
N HIS A 472 11.73 -12.02 -33.80
CA HIS A 472 10.62 -12.10 -32.87
C HIS A 472 10.24 -10.71 -32.34
N ASN A 473 8.95 -10.50 -32.14
CA ASN A 473 8.42 -9.34 -31.44
C ASN A 473 8.01 -9.78 -30.04
N CYS A 474 8.57 -9.14 -29.03
CA CYS A 474 8.34 -9.46 -27.63
C CYS A 474 7.79 -8.21 -26.95
N TRP A 475 6.75 -8.34 -26.14
CA TRP A 475 6.24 -7.21 -25.37
C TRP A 475 5.95 -7.63 -23.94
N VAL A 476 5.96 -6.66 -23.04
CA VAL A 476 5.57 -6.84 -21.63
C VAL A 476 4.72 -5.65 -21.19
N PRO A 477 3.48 -5.89 -20.70
CA PRO A 477 2.67 -4.84 -20.10
C PRO A 477 3.30 -4.41 -18.78
N LEU A 478 3.37 -3.10 -18.53
CA LEU A 478 3.93 -2.55 -17.29
C LEU A 478 2.83 -2.00 -16.40
N TYR A 479 1.85 -1.29 -16.97
CA TYR A 479 0.78 -0.66 -16.21
C TYR A 479 -0.55 -0.71 -16.97
N LYS A 480 -1.63 -1.04 -16.27
CA LYS A 480 -2.99 -0.65 -16.69
C LYS A 480 -3.18 0.82 -16.36
N LEU A 481 -3.78 1.57 -17.27
CA LEU A 481 -4.11 2.98 -17.13
C LEU A 481 -5.59 3.16 -17.48
N ASP A 482 -6.11 4.34 -17.17
CA ASP A 482 -7.47 4.71 -17.58
C ASP A 482 -7.54 6.24 -17.66
N MET A 483 -6.98 6.78 -18.73
CA MET A 483 -6.81 8.23 -18.94
C MET A 483 -7.41 8.66 -20.28
N PRO A 484 -8.11 9.80 -20.39
CA PRO A 484 -8.64 10.25 -21.67
C PRO A 484 -7.52 10.56 -22.68
N ALA A 485 -7.72 10.14 -23.93
CA ALA A 485 -6.79 10.33 -25.04
C ALA A 485 -7.10 11.57 -25.89
N ASP A 486 -7.40 12.69 -25.22
CA ASP A 486 -7.83 13.96 -25.81
C ASP A 486 -6.66 14.94 -26.11
N GLY A 487 -5.41 14.50 -25.97
CA GLY A 487 -4.21 15.32 -26.19
C GLY A 487 -3.88 16.30 -25.07
N THR A 488 -4.72 16.38 -24.01
CA THR A 488 -4.50 17.30 -22.88
C THR A 488 -3.47 16.78 -21.88
N ARG A 489 -3.10 15.50 -21.95
CA ARG A 489 -2.06 14.88 -21.13
C ARG A 489 -0.79 14.58 -21.91
N ARG A 490 0.33 14.56 -21.19
CA ARG A 490 1.65 14.22 -21.72
C ARG A 490 2.29 13.15 -20.85
N ILE A 491 2.79 12.11 -21.50
CA ILE A 491 3.66 11.11 -20.89
C ILE A 491 5.12 11.51 -21.05
N VAL A 492 5.91 11.29 -19.99
CA VAL A 492 7.35 11.50 -19.91
C VAL A 492 7.98 10.23 -19.34
N VAL A 493 8.97 9.68 -20.04
CA VAL A 493 9.70 8.49 -19.60
C VAL A 493 11.18 8.81 -19.57
N THR A 494 11.83 8.64 -18.41
CA THR A 494 13.29 8.75 -18.28
C THR A 494 13.89 7.36 -18.26
N CYS A 495 14.75 7.04 -19.23
CA CYS A 495 15.30 5.71 -19.41
C CYS A 495 16.70 5.74 -20.03
N ARG A 496 17.39 4.60 -20.02
CA ARG A 496 18.66 4.37 -20.71
C ARG A 496 18.55 3.07 -21.50
N ASN A 497 18.77 3.15 -22.80
CA ASN A 497 18.87 1.96 -23.64
C ASN A 497 20.25 1.32 -23.43
N VAL A 498 20.27 0.08 -22.95
CA VAL A 498 21.49 -0.69 -22.67
C VAL A 498 21.69 -1.85 -23.66
N ALA A 499 20.81 -1.97 -24.66
CA ALA A 499 20.83 -2.99 -25.72
C ALA A 499 21.91 -2.74 -26.79
N ALA A 500 23.12 -2.30 -26.40
CA ALA A 500 24.19 -1.95 -27.33
C ALA A 500 24.54 -3.14 -28.23
N GLY A 501 24.34 -3.00 -29.54
CA GLY A 501 24.67 -4.02 -30.54
C GLY A 501 23.58 -5.07 -30.83
N LEU A 502 22.41 -4.99 -30.20
CA LEU A 502 21.27 -5.82 -30.55
C LEU A 502 20.59 -5.29 -31.83
N SER A 503 20.36 -6.15 -32.81
CA SER A 503 19.61 -5.82 -34.03
C SER A 503 18.10 -5.83 -33.77
N ALA A 504 17.64 -4.99 -32.85
CA ALA A 504 16.23 -4.89 -32.47
C ALA A 504 15.84 -3.44 -32.18
N LYS A 505 14.59 -3.09 -32.47
CA LYS A 505 14.04 -1.77 -32.14
C LYS A 505 13.37 -1.83 -30.76
N THR A 506 13.71 -0.88 -29.91
CA THR A 506 13.17 -0.74 -28.56
C THR A 506 12.19 0.42 -28.51
N SER A 507 10.98 0.17 -28.02
CA SER A 507 9.95 1.20 -27.89
C SER A 507 9.10 0.96 -26.64
N PHE A 508 8.65 2.02 -25.99
CA PHE A 508 7.45 1.93 -25.16
C PHE A 508 6.23 1.92 -26.07
N TYR A 509 5.19 1.19 -25.70
CA TYR A 509 3.91 1.25 -26.41
C TYR A 509 2.81 1.81 -25.52
N LEU A 510 1.93 2.60 -26.11
CA LEU A 510 0.68 3.05 -25.53
C LEU A 510 -0.45 2.34 -26.28
N LYS A 511 -1.30 1.63 -25.54
CA LYS A 511 -2.46 0.94 -26.09
C LYS A 511 -3.73 1.70 -25.68
N PHE A 512 -4.51 2.07 -26.67
CA PHE A 512 -5.77 2.76 -26.48
C PHE A 512 -6.96 1.81 -26.56
N SER A 513 -8.07 2.20 -25.94
CA SER A 513 -9.32 1.44 -25.89
C SER A 513 -9.82 1.04 -27.28
N GLU A 514 -10.47 -0.13 -27.36
CA GLU A 514 -11.06 -0.60 -28.61
C GLU A 514 -12.21 0.30 -29.05
N ILE A 515 -12.33 0.45 -30.37
CA ILE A 515 -13.37 1.25 -31.01
C ILE A 515 -14.08 0.31 -31.98
N ASP A 516 -15.39 0.14 -31.80
CA ASP A 516 -16.26 -0.69 -32.65
C ASP A 516 -15.81 -2.16 -32.84
N GLY A 517 -15.24 -2.79 -31.79
CA GLY A 517 -14.87 -4.21 -31.80
C GLY A 517 -13.80 -4.61 -32.83
N ARG A 518 -13.01 -3.64 -33.33
CA ARG A 518 -11.88 -3.90 -34.24
C ARG A 518 -10.57 -4.11 -33.44
N PRO A 519 -9.84 -5.21 -33.67
CA PRO A 519 -8.57 -5.53 -32.99
C PRO A 519 -7.42 -4.56 -33.38
N PRO A 520 -6.26 -4.59 -32.69
CA PRO A 520 -5.46 -3.43 -32.34
C PRO A 520 -4.67 -2.87 -33.53
N GLN A 521 -5.21 -1.83 -34.16
CA GLN A 521 -4.40 -0.87 -34.92
C GLN A 521 -4.07 0.39 -34.10
N ASN A 522 -4.40 0.39 -32.79
CA ASN A 522 -4.35 1.54 -31.89
C ASN A 522 -3.13 1.51 -30.95
N LEU A 523 -1.94 1.20 -31.47
CA LEU A 523 -0.69 1.32 -30.71
C LEU A 523 0.07 2.58 -31.13
N GLN A 524 0.42 3.42 -30.17
CA GLN A 524 1.42 4.47 -30.36
C GLN A 524 2.76 3.99 -29.81
N LEU A 525 3.79 3.99 -30.66
CA LEU A 525 5.14 3.56 -30.28
C LEU A 525 6.02 4.77 -29.98
N LEU A 526 6.70 4.72 -28.84
CA LEU A 526 7.65 5.72 -28.38
C LEU A 526 9.07 5.13 -28.50
N SER A 527 9.74 5.38 -29.62
CA SER A 527 11.07 4.84 -29.93
C SER A 527 12.15 5.36 -28.98
N ILE A 528 13.11 4.49 -28.66
CA ILE A 528 14.31 4.84 -27.86
C ILE A 528 15.51 4.92 -28.79
N ASP A 529 15.77 6.10 -29.33
CA ASP A 529 16.75 6.28 -30.42
C ASP A 529 18.20 6.35 -29.93
N LYS A 530 18.43 6.77 -28.68
CA LYS A 530 19.77 6.93 -28.10
C LYS A 530 20.18 5.69 -27.32
N SER A 531 21.33 5.12 -27.68
CA SER A 531 21.98 4.01 -26.96
C SER A 531 22.96 4.55 -25.92
N GLY A 532 23.02 3.92 -24.74
CA GLY A 532 24.06 4.11 -23.72
C GLY A 532 23.90 5.35 -22.83
N GLU A 533 23.19 6.38 -23.25
CA GLU A 533 22.92 7.59 -22.45
C GLU A 533 21.52 7.56 -21.83
N ILE A 534 21.39 8.18 -20.66
CA ILE A 534 20.07 8.48 -20.09
C ILE A 534 19.39 9.52 -21.00
N CYS A 535 18.17 9.24 -21.41
CA CYS A 535 17.36 10.12 -22.22
C CYS A 535 15.94 10.24 -21.65
N THR A 536 15.26 11.30 -22.06
CA THR A 536 13.86 11.55 -21.72
C THR A 536 13.04 11.49 -23.00
N ILE A 537 12.05 10.60 -23.01
CA ILE A 537 11.08 10.45 -24.08
C ILE A 537 9.81 11.18 -23.66
N THR A 538 9.16 11.86 -24.60
CA THR A 538 7.95 12.63 -24.33
C THR A 538 6.96 12.47 -25.46
N ALA A 539 5.69 12.24 -25.11
CA ALA A 539 4.60 12.16 -26.08
C ALA A 539 3.30 12.73 -25.49
N GLN A 540 2.44 13.27 -26.34
CA GLN A 540 1.06 13.58 -25.96
C GLN A 540 0.21 12.31 -26.05
N ILE A 541 -0.74 12.19 -25.12
CA ILE A 541 -1.71 11.09 -25.11
C ILE A 541 -2.90 11.53 -25.95
N GLU A 542 -2.82 11.25 -27.25
CA GLU A 542 -3.85 11.60 -28.23
C GLU A 542 -4.15 10.39 -29.12
N VAL A 543 -5.41 10.27 -29.56
CA VAL A 543 -5.79 9.22 -30.50
C VAL A 543 -4.94 9.34 -31.77
N PRO A 544 -4.32 8.25 -32.26
CA PRO A 544 -3.59 8.29 -33.52
C PRO A 544 -4.50 8.78 -34.66
N ALA A 545 -4.01 9.69 -35.52
CA ALA A 545 -4.75 10.38 -36.59
C ALA A 545 -5.43 9.47 -37.66
N ARG A 546 -5.43 8.15 -37.49
CA ARG A 546 -6.02 7.15 -38.39
C ARG A 546 -7.42 6.69 -37.97
N VAL A 547 -8.00 7.29 -36.94
CA VAL A 547 -9.30 6.88 -36.38
C VAL A 547 -10.33 8.00 -36.59
N ASP A 548 -11.41 7.68 -37.31
CA ASP A 548 -12.50 8.61 -37.70
C ASP A 548 -13.67 8.51 -36.70
N THR A 549 -13.39 8.68 -35.41
CA THR A 549 -14.39 8.61 -34.31
C THR A 549 -14.33 9.81 -33.38
N SER A 550 -15.38 10.04 -32.59
CA SER A 550 -15.37 11.05 -31.54
C SER A 550 -14.23 10.77 -30.56
N VAL A 551 -13.30 11.72 -30.46
CA VAL A 551 -12.11 11.66 -29.58
C VAL A 551 -12.49 11.53 -28.09
N GLU A 552 -13.72 11.90 -27.73
CA GLU A 552 -14.20 11.98 -26.35
C GLU A 552 -14.30 10.62 -25.62
N ASP A 553 -14.41 9.50 -26.36
CA ASP A 553 -14.62 8.17 -25.76
C ASP A 553 -13.34 7.30 -25.71
N VAL A 554 -12.23 7.76 -26.29
CA VAL A 554 -11.00 6.95 -26.37
C VAL A 554 -10.13 7.17 -25.15
N ARG A 555 -9.64 6.08 -24.56
CA ARG A 555 -8.85 6.08 -23.32
C ARG A 555 -7.53 5.35 -23.54
N LEU A 556 -6.49 5.78 -22.82
CA LEU A 556 -5.23 5.06 -22.68
C LEU A 556 -5.42 3.97 -21.62
N ASP A 557 -5.39 2.72 -22.06
CA ASP A 557 -5.70 1.55 -21.23
C ASP A 557 -4.43 0.86 -20.69
N GLU A 558 -3.33 0.94 -21.43
CA GLU A 558 -2.12 0.21 -21.08
C GLU A 558 -0.86 0.90 -21.58
N LEU A 559 0.17 0.87 -20.72
CA LEU A 559 1.54 1.23 -21.04
C LEU A 559 2.40 -0.03 -20.88
N GLY A 560 3.23 -0.31 -21.88
CA GLY A 560 4.20 -1.40 -21.79
C GLY A 560 5.44 -1.15 -22.64
N PHE A 561 6.25 -2.20 -22.77
CA PHE A 561 7.49 -2.17 -23.54
C PHE A 561 7.44 -3.19 -24.68
N LEU A 562 7.96 -2.81 -25.84
CA LEU A 562 8.05 -3.61 -27.06
C LEU A 562 9.50 -3.69 -27.53
N LEU A 563 9.96 -4.92 -27.73
CA LEU A 563 11.18 -5.26 -28.45
C LEU A 563 10.79 -5.85 -29.80
N HIS A 564 11.07 -5.11 -30.87
CA HIS A 564 10.68 -5.50 -32.23
C HIS A 564 11.88 -6.03 -33.02
N GLY A 565 11.70 -7.19 -33.65
CA GLY A 565 12.67 -7.79 -34.57
C GLY A 565 13.87 -8.48 -33.90
N TYR A 566 13.74 -8.95 -32.66
CA TYR A 566 14.83 -9.61 -31.93
C TYR A 566 15.18 -10.97 -32.51
N ASN A 567 16.47 -11.21 -32.76
CA ASN A 567 17.00 -12.47 -33.29
C ASN A 567 18.20 -13.02 -32.48
N GLY A 568 18.50 -12.41 -31.34
CA GLY A 568 19.60 -12.81 -30.44
C GLY A 568 19.29 -14.08 -29.65
N THR A 569 20.23 -14.54 -28.83
CA THR A 569 20.04 -15.67 -27.90
C THR A 569 20.55 -15.31 -26.51
N GLY A 570 20.12 -16.05 -25.49
CA GLY A 570 20.53 -15.83 -24.11
C GLY A 570 19.66 -14.82 -23.38
N SER A 571 20.19 -14.30 -22.27
CA SER A 571 19.52 -13.29 -21.44
C SER A 571 20.35 -12.02 -21.43
N ALA A 572 19.72 -10.87 -21.71
CA ALA A 572 20.43 -9.59 -21.74
C ALA A 572 19.51 -8.43 -21.34
N PRO A 573 20.03 -7.41 -20.62
CA PRO A 573 19.29 -6.20 -20.33
C PRO A 573 19.10 -5.38 -21.60
N ILE A 574 17.91 -4.80 -21.75
CA ILE A 574 17.51 -4.00 -22.92
C ILE A 574 17.39 -2.53 -22.55
N VAL A 575 16.66 -2.23 -21.50
CA VAL A 575 16.42 -0.85 -21.05
C VAL A 575 16.41 -0.79 -19.53
N GLU A 576 16.93 0.30 -19.00
CA GLU A 576 16.74 0.71 -17.62
C GLU A 576 15.81 1.92 -17.61
N VAL A 577 14.77 1.89 -16.79
CA VAL A 577 13.78 2.96 -16.66
C VAL A 577 13.89 3.54 -15.25
N PHE A 578 14.07 4.85 -15.18
CA PHE A 578 14.28 5.59 -13.94
C PHE A 578 13.00 6.25 -13.43
N SER A 579 12.14 6.73 -14.34
CA SER A 579 10.81 7.20 -13.98
C SER A 579 9.86 7.24 -15.15
N ILE A 580 8.57 7.21 -14.84
CA ILE A 580 7.47 7.42 -15.76
C ILE A 580 6.49 8.41 -15.13
N SER A 581 6.09 9.43 -15.87
CA SER A 581 5.17 10.47 -15.41
C SER A 581 4.14 10.78 -16.49
N VAL A 582 2.88 10.91 -16.11
CA VAL A 582 1.80 11.46 -16.94
C VAL A 582 1.21 12.65 -16.20
N VAL A 583 1.16 13.80 -16.87
CA VAL A 583 0.63 15.04 -16.31
C VAL A 583 -0.15 15.85 -17.35
N PRO A 584 -1.06 16.74 -16.93
CA PRO A 584 -1.70 17.72 -17.80
C PRO A 584 -0.67 18.64 -18.49
N VAL A 585 -0.89 18.96 -19.77
CA VAL A 585 0.03 19.79 -20.59
C VAL A 585 0.05 21.25 -20.12
N ASP A 586 -1.08 21.77 -19.66
CA ASP A 586 -1.23 23.12 -19.13
C ASP A 586 -0.55 23.31 -17.77
N PHE A 587 -0.55 22.27 -16.92
CA PHE A 587 0.22 22.25 -15.68
C PHE A 587 1.72 22.53 -15.90
N LEU A 588 2.29 22.06 -17.02
CA LEU A 588 3.69 22.31 -17.37
C LEU A 588 3.98 23.77 -17.76
N ARG A 589 2.94 24.59 -18.00
CA ARG A 589 3.07 26.00 -18.42
C ARG A 589 2.93 26.99 -17.27
N LEU A 590 2.61 26.54 -16.05
CA LEU A 590 2.45 27.40 -14.89
C LEU A 590 3.80 28.07 -14.51
N SER A 591 3.77 29.39 -14.34
CA SER A 591 4.98 30.23 -14.32
C SER A 591 5.55 30.54 -12.93
N THR A 592 4.85 30.24 -11.84
CA THR A 592 5.34 30.54 -10.48
C THR A 592 5.61 29.25 -9.72
N ALA A 593 6.89 28.98 -9.49
CA ALA A 593 7.33 27.89 -8.63
C ALA A 593 7.08 28.22 -7.15
N PRO A 594 6.71 27.25 -6.31
CA PRO A 594 6.69 27.43 -4.86
C PRO A 594 8.11 27.67 -4.32
N THR A 595 8.21 28.27 -3.14
CA THR A 595 9.49 28.47 -2.43
C THR A 595 9.47 27.80 -1.07
N ILE A 596 10.65 27.42 -0.59
CA ILE A 596 10.87 26.91 0.77
C ILE A 596 11.64 27.97 1.54
N ASP A 597 11.18 28.31 2.73
CA ASP A 597 11.80 29.32 3.58
C ASP A 597 11.72 28.93 5.07
N ASN A 598 12.25 29.82 5.93
CA ASN A 598 12.26 29.65 7.39
C ASN A 598 12.79 28.29 7.88
N ILE A 599 13.81 27.76 7.21
CA ILE A 599 14.49 26.52 7.60
C ILE A 599 15.23 26.78 8.91
N ARG A 600 14.90 26.01 9.94
CA ARG A 600 15.40 26.20 11.31
C ARG A 600 15.43 24.90 12.10
N ILE A 601 16.18 24.92 13.20
CA ILE A 601 16.24 23.82 14.17
C ILE A 601 15.45 24.20 15.42
N GLU A 602 14.64 23.28 15.91
CA GLU A 602 13.89 23.42 17.16
C GLU A 602 14.20 22.24 18.09
N SER A 603 14.47 22.52 19.37
CA SER A 603 14.55 21.49 20.41
C SER A 603 13.18 21.31 21.07
N ARG A 604 12.68 20.07 21.13
CA ARG A 604 11.36 19.74 21.67
C ARG A 604 11.44 18.58 22.66
N GLY A 605 10.44 18.47 23.53
CA GLY A 605 10.37 17.45 24.58
C GLY A 605 11.11 17.84 25.85
N GLN A 606 11.12 16.93 26.82
CA GLN A 606 11.79 17.11 28.12
C GLN A 606 12.41 15.79 28.58
N GLY A 607 13.53 15.86 29.30
CA GLY A 607 14.21 14.69 29.85
C GLY A 607 14.58 13.67 28.77
N GLU A 608 14.19 12.40 28.97
CA GLU A 608 14.46 11.33 28.00
C GLU A 608 13.73 11.49 26.65
N ASN A 609 12.77 12.42 26.56
CA ASN A 609 12.04 12.70 25.33
C ASN A 609 12.57 13.92 24.57
N GLU A 610 13.66 14.54 25.03
CA GLU A 610 14.32 15.63 24.30
C GLU A 610 14.80 15.15 22.92
N HIS A 611 14.55 15.97 21.89
CA HIS A 611 14.96 15.70 20.51
C HIS A 611 14.99 17.01 19.71
N MET A 612 15.73 16.99 18.60
CA MET A 612 15.82 18.12 17.68
C MET A 612 14.97 17.85 16.43
N ARG A 613 14.32 18.89 15.93
CA ARG A 613 13.57 18.86 14.66
C ARG A 613 14.14 19.90 13.72
N LEU A 614 14.34 19.50 12.46
CA LEU A 614 14.47 20.42 11.35
C LEU A 614 13.07 20.81 10.89
N CYS A 615 12.77 22.10 10.87
CA CYS A 615 11.47 22.65 10.49
C CYS A 615 11.65 23.66 9.35
N TRP A 616 10.65 23.78 8.47
CA TRP A 616 10.64 24.76 7.40
C TRP A 616 9.20 25.16 7.06
N ASP A 617 9.06 26.29 6.39
CA ASP A 617 7.79 26.73 5.83
C ASP A 617 7.87 26.70 4.30
N TYR A 618 6.71 26.83 3.65
CA TYR A 618 6.66 27.01 2.20
C TYR A 618 5.61 28.05 1.81
N VAL A 619 5.89 28.74 0.72
CA VAL A 619 4.94 29.64 0.07
C VAL A 619 4.51 28.96 -1.22
N ALA A 620 3.24 28.55 -1.28
CA ALA A 620 2.62 28.16 -2.53
C ALA A 620 2.67 29.39 -3.47
N GLY A 621 3.38 29.28 -4.59
CA GLY A 621 3.42 30.35 -5.59
C GLY A 621 2.01 30.79 -6.01
N ARG A 622 1.87 31.96 -6.64
CA ARG A 622 0.57 32.50 -7.08
C ARG A 622 -0.17 31.63 -8.12
N ALA A 623 0.43 30.54 -8.58
CA ALA A 623 -0.23 29.55 -9.42
C ALA A 623 -1.36 28.90 -8.61
N ALA A 624 -2.61 29.14 -9.03
CA ALA A 624 -3.77 28.49 -8.46
C ALA A 624 -3.55 26.97 -8.44
N ARG A 625 -4.02 26.31 -7.38
CA ARG A 625 -4.09 24.84 -7.28
C ARG A 625 -4.61 24.27 -8.60
N HIS A 626 -3.77 23.56 -9.34
CA HIS A 626 -4.20 22.90 -10.57
C HIS A 626 -5.19 21.80 -10.19
N VAL A 627 -6.42 21.89 -10.67
CA VAL A 627 -7.54 21.04 -10.22
C VAL A 627 -7.24 19.55 -10.43
N GLU A 628 -6.54 19.23 -11.53
CA GLU A 628 -6.17 17.86 -11.88
C GLU A 628 -4.85 17.36 -11.27
N MET A 629 -4.09 18.22 -10.58
CA MET A 629 -2.88 17.79 -9.88
C MET A 629 -3.17 17.51 -8.40
N PRO A 630 -2.57 16.47 -7.81
CA PRO A 630 -2.70 16.23 -6.38
C PRO A 630 -2.16 17.41 -5.57
N HIS A 631 -2.82 17.67 -4.43
CA HIS A 631 -2.45 18.75 -3.52
C HIS A 631 -2.69 18.31 -2.08
N SER A 632 -1.64 18.35 -1.27
CA SER A 632 -1.65 18.02 0.15
C SER A 632 -2.22 19.18 0.98
N GLU A 633 -2.95 18.84 2.04
CA GLU A 633 -3.39 19.82 3.04
C GLU A 633 -2.26 20.26 3.98
N ILE A 634 -1.13 19.54 3.99
CA ILE A 634 0.01 19.77 4.87
C ILE A 634 1.18 20.39 4.10
N THR A 635 1.47 19.83 2.93
CA THR A 635 2.68 20.11 2.14
C THR A 635 2.35 20.76 0.79
N GLY A 636 1.10 21.14 0.57
CA GLY A 636 0.66 21.84 -0.64
C GLY A 636 0.97 21.06 -1.93
N PRO A 637 1.70 21.64 -2.91
CA PRO A 637 2.02 20.97 -4.16
C PRO A 637 3.11 19.90 -4.01
N PHE A 638 3.79 19.83 -2.87
CA PHE A 638 4.87 18.89 -2.63
C PHE A 638 4.33 17.53 -2.16
N SER A 639 4.74 16.47 -2.84
CA SER A 639 4.51 15.09 -2.40
C SER A 639 5.36 14.75 -1.18
N HIS A 640 6.59 15.24 -1.15
CA HIS A 640 7.55 15.08 -0.05
C HIS A 640 8.69 16.09 -0.18
N PHE A 641 9.54 16.12 0.84
CA PHE A 641 10.80 16.85 0.86
C PHE A 641 11.96 15.87 1.03
N THR A 642 13.06 16.09 0.33
CA THR A 642 14.32 15.38 0.57
C THR A 642 15.30 16.28 1.30
N LEU A 643 15.95 15.74 2.31
CA LEU A 643 16.81 16.48 3.23
C LEU A 643 18.27 16.05 3.04
N ARG A 644 19.16 17.02 2.87
CA ARG A 644 20.61 16.79 2.97
C ARG A 644 21.24 17.71 4.00
N ILE A 645 22.20 17.18 4.75
CA ILE A 645 22.98 17.94 5.73
C ILE A 645 24.46 17.66 5.47
N ASP A 646 25.24 18.70 5.18
CA ASP A 646 26.64 18.62 4.74
C ASP A 646 26.85 17.64 3.57
N GLY A 647 25.91 17.62 2.64
CA GLY A 647 25.93 16.73 1.46
C GLY A 647 25.41 15.31 1.72
N LEU A 648 25.27 14.89 2.98
CA LEU A 648 24.75 13.58 3.36
C LEU A 648 23.24 13.52 3.20
N GLN A 649 22.71 12.47 2.57
CA GLN A 649 21.26 12.25 2.50
C GLN A 649 20.73 11.78 3.86
N VAL A 650 19.98 12.64 4.54
CA VAL A 650 19.46 12.38 5.90
C VAL A 650 18.09 11.70 5.86
N GLY A 651 17.28 12.01 4.85
CA GLY A 651 16.07 11.26 4.57
C GLY A 651 14.97 12.07 3.89
N ARG A 652 13.80 11.45 3.78
CA ARG A 652 12.58 11.99 3.21
C ARG A 652 11.58 12.40 4.28
N ALA A 653 10.94 13.55 4.10
CA ALA A 653 9.88 14.05 4.96
C ALA A 653 8.56 14.20 4.20
N HIS A 654 7.47 13.74 4.83
CA HIS A 654 6.09 13.92 4.37
C HIS A 654 5.35 14.99 5.17
N ALA A 655 6.07 15.77 5.97
CA ALA A 655 5.57 16.90 6.75
C ALA A 655 6.48 18.11 6.51
N LEU A 656 6.20 19.23 7.19
CA LEU A 656 7.03 20.44 7.20
C LEU A 656 8.12 20.42 8.28
N GLU A 657 8.34 19.25 8.88
CA GLU A 657 9.33 19.04 9.91
C GLU A 657 9.85 17.59 9.88
N TYR A 658 11.05 17.39 10.42
CA TYR A 658 11.74 16.10 10.46
C TYR A 658 12.55 15.96 11.75
N VAL A 659 12.38 14.85 12.48
CA VAL A 659 13.14 14.53 13.70
C VAL A 659 14.54 14.09 13.30
N LEU A 660 15.56 14.80 13.79
CA LEU A 660 16.94 14.43 13.55
C LEU A 660 17.32 13.19 14.37
N ASN A 661 18.02 12.25 13.74
CA ASN A 661 18.62 11.11 14.42
C ASN A 661 19.56 11.62 15.54
N GLN A 662 19.47 11.03 16.74
CA GLN A 662 20.28 11.45 17.89
C GLN A 662 21.79 11.35 17.66
N ASN A 663 22.25 10.35 16.91
CA ASN A 663 23.67 10.18 16.57
C ASN A 663 24.12 11.31 15.64
N LEU A 664 23.34 11.58 14.60
CA LEU A 664 23.59 12.70 13.69
C LEU A 664 23.57 14.04 14.44
N ALA A 665 22.58 14.27 15.31
CA ALA A 665 22.49 15.48 16.13
C ALA A 665 23.72 15.66 17.05
N LYS A 666 24.23 14.58 17.65
CA LYS A 666 25.46 14.62 18.47
C LYS A 666 26.70 14.92 17.63
N ASP A 667 26.82 14.30 16.46
CA ASP A 667 27.98 14.47 15.57
C ASP A 667 28.04 15.88 14.98
N LEU A 668 26.87 16.50 14.77
CA LEU A 668 26.74 17.85 14.24
C LEU A 668 26.68 18.94 15.33
N ALA A 669 26.69 18.55 16.60
CA ALA A 669 26.55 19.49 17.71
C ALA A 669 27.65 20.57 17.71
N SER A 670 27.22 21.81 17.88
CA SER A 670 28.00 23.05 17.84
C SER A 670 28.72 23.35 16.52
N LYS A 671 28.32 22.71 15.41
CA LYS A 671 28.88 22.97 14.07
C LYS A 671 27.91 23.78 13.22
N ASP A 672 28.48 24.63 12.37
CA ASP A 672 27.75 25.27 11.27
C ASP A 672 27.72 24.30 10.09
N VAL A 673 26.53 23.84 9.72
CA VAL A 673 26.32 22.81 8.70
C VAL A 673 25.43 23.35 7.59
N ALA A 674 25.71 22.95 6.35
CA ALA A 674 24.86 23.26 5.21
C ALA A 674 23.63 22.33 5.22
N VAL A 675 22.43 22.90 5.20
CA VAL A 675 21.17 22.16 5.18
C VAL A 675 20.44 22.47 3.87
N ASP A 676 20.20 21.43 3.07
CA ASP A 676 19.43 21.49 1.83
C ASP A 676 18.06 20.86 2.05
N VAL A 677 17.00 21.63 1.76
CA VAL A 677 15.63 21.14 1.71
C VAL A 677 15.12 21.27 0.28
N THR A 678 14.92 20.13 -0.40
CA THR A 678 14.34 20.08 -1.75
C THR A 678 12.90 19.58 -1.67
N GLY A 679 11.96 20.36 -2.20
CA GLY A 679 10.55 19.96 -2.32
C GLY A 679 10.28 19.31 -3.67
N VAL A 680 9.71 18.10 -3.65
CA VAL A 680 9.41 17.28 -4.83
C VAL A 680 7.90 17.20 -5.04
N GLY A 681 7.44 17.46 -6.26
CA GLY A 681 6.03 17.39 -6.65
C GLY A 681 5.49 15.96 -6.76
N PHE A 682 4.17 15.82 -6.88
CA PHE A 682 3.52 14.52 -7.11
C PHE A 682 3.82 13.90 -8.50
N ASP A 683 4.45 14.66 -9.38
CA ASP A 683 4.93 14.23 -10.70
C ASP A 683 6.44 13.91 -10.73
N GLY A 684 7.10 13.94 -9.56
CA GLY A 684 8.53 13.69 -9.40
C GLY A 684 9.45 14.87 -9.68
N ARG A 685 8.93 16.02 -10.14
CA ARG A 685 9.78 17.18 -10.43
C ARG A 685 10.19 17.88 -9.14
N LYS A 686 11.45 18.34 -9.10
CA LYS A 686 11.92 19.25 -8.06
C LYS A 686 11.25 20.61 -8.28
N LEU A 687 10.37 21.00 -7.38
CA LEU A 687 9.60 22.24 -7.49
C LEU A 687 10.28 23.40 -6.77
N ALA A 688 11.03 23.12 -5.70
CA ALA A 688 11.78 24.11 -4.92
C ALA A 688 13.03 23.47 -4.31
N ASN A 689 14.09 24.26 -4.13
CA ASN A 689 15.27 23.87 -3.36
C ASN A 689 15.82 25.10 -2.64
N THR A 690 16.06 24.97 -1.34
CA THR A 690 16.64 26.03 -0.52
C THR A 690 17.77 25.46 0.33
N THR A 691 18.92 26.11 0.27
CA THR A 691 20.11 25.79 1.07
C THR A 691 20.32 26.89 2.10
N THR A 692 20.57 26.53 3.35
CA THR A 692 20.93 27.47 4.42
C THR A 692 22.04 26.89 5.29
N THR A 693 22.78 27.74 5.99
CA THR A 693 23.72 27.30 7.02
C THR A 693 23.05 27.42 8.38
N LEU A 694 22.97 26.30 9.11
CA LEU A 694 22.41 26.26 10.46
C LEU A 694 23.47 25.79 11.43
N ARG A 695 23.42 26.35 12.64
CA ARG A 695 24.18 25.81 13.76
C ARG A 695 23.34 24.75 14.46
N ILE A 696 23.78 23.50 14.41
CA ILE A 696 23.14 22.37 15.10
C ILE A 696 23.72 22.21 16.50
#